data_AF-A0A4R4Z305-F1
#
_entry.id   AF-A0A4R4Z305-F1
#
_cell.length_a   1.000
_cell.length_b   1.000
_cell.length_c   1.000
_cell.angle_alpha   90.00
_cell.angle_beta   90.00
_cell.angle_gamma   90.00
#
_symmetry.space_group_name_H-M   'P 1'
#
loop_
_entity.id
_entity.type
_entity.pdbx_description
1 polymer ?
#
loop_
_entity_poly.entity_id
_entity_poly.type
_entity_poly.pdbx_seq_one_letter_code
_entity_poly.pdbx_strand_id
1 'polypeptide(L)'
;MRFSAQRETVQSLRRVLAVICVSLLVPLVATGSARAVAAPSGFTEQTVFSGLSNPTNVAFSPDGRVFVAEKSGLVKVFDSLDDPTPSVFADLRTEVYNFWDRGLLGLALHPNFPADPRVYVLYTHDALIGGQAPKWGTADTTDDPCPSPPGPTSDGCQASARLAVLTQTGSTVSEQVLIEDWCQVFPSHSIGTIEFGPDGMLYAGGGDGASFTYADYGQDGFPSSDATPDNACGDGTAPVGATLTSPTAEGGSLRAQDLRTSGDPVTLDGSIIRVNPDTGQAAPGNPLASNADLNARRIVADGLRNPMRFTFRPGTNELWAGDVGYATWEEINRITVPTAGVTNLGWPCYEGNARLKGFDNANLNLCENLYNAGPAAVTAPYYAYNHSAHVTPDETCSVGSSSLSGLTFYAGGNYPAEYDGALFFGDYSRRCVWAMLKGSNGLPDPANIIQFASGYGSTRLVTGPAGDLFAVDYDNGAIKRYVYSATNNPPTAVIQTDRTSGNPPLQVNFDGTASSDADNDPLTYAWDLDGDGQYDDSTAATVQASYSTGPVTVRLKVSDGKGGTATTSTQINVGNTAPTASITSPSPAITWKVGETISFSGSASDAEQGALPGSALTWSLLMHHCPSDCHVHQITSMTGSSGSFAAPDHEYPSYLELKLTAKDAGGLTDVKSVRLDPKTTKLSFATQPSGLQVTYLDKSLKAPATATTITGSSGSVSAEPVQLVGPGLYKFASWSDGGARNHNFVAPDAAATYTATYVPKRNLALNRPVTTSSVYSNRPGSLAVDGNTSTFWSSARSDPQWLRVDLGRVQVINRVHLNWLSTSYAKAYQIKVLESGRTWKTVYSTTTGDGLMDSLGFTSVKARFVQIDITARGVAGSYNGLWEMGVYTDEGDVTGLAGKCVDVDSSLTADGSGVQLYPCNGSTAQRWLVVDTGLVRSALGKCLDARSTAANSPAVLWTCDNSAGQKWTPRADGTLLNIRSGLCLEPSAGSSNDRTKLVINACTAAAAQKFLMP
;
A
#
# COMPACT_ATOMS: atom_id res chain seq x y z
N MET A 1 3.72 45.82 37.77
CA MET A 1 3.94 47.29 37.69
C MET A 1 4.39 47.63 36.28
N ARG A 2 3.65 48.55 35.66
CA ARG A 2 3.91 49.44 34.50
C ARG A 2 5.19 49.23 33.68
N PHE A 3 5.06 48.81 32.41
CA PHE A 3 5.00 49.63 31.17
C PHE A 3 6.36 50.13 30.67
N SER A 4 6.78 49.69 29.47
CA SER A 4 6.94 50.59 28.30
C SER A 4 7.44 49.80 27.07
N ALA A 5 6.68 49.91 25.98
CA ALA A 5 7.02 49.50 24.62
C ALA A 5 7.78 50.63 23.89
N GLN A 6 8.49 50.32 22.79
CA GLN A 6 8.19 50.84 21.43
C GLN A 6 9.31 50.61 20.38
N ARG A 7 8.85 50.14 19.20
CA ARG A 7 9.20 50.50 17.79
C ARG A 7 10.58 50.12 17.23
N GLU A 8 10.65 49.22 16.22
CA GLU A 8 10.67 49.48 14.75
C GLU A 8 11.96 50.23 14.30
N THR A 9 12.75 49.90 13.27
CA THR A 9 12.50 49.32 11.92
C THR A 9 13.84 49.13 11.12
N VAL A 10 13.81 48.31 10.05
CA VAL A 10 14.51 48.47 8.73
C VAL A 10 15.96 47.96 8.47
N GLN A 11 16.00 46.88 7.66
CA GLN A 11 16.83 46.53 6.47
C GLN A 11 18.27 47.05 6.22
N SER A 12 19.16 46.06 6.02
CA SER A 12 20.16 45.83 4.94
C SER A 12 21.34 46.79 4.65
N LEU A 13 22.57 46.24 4.62
CA LEU A 13 23.66 46.46 3.63
C LEU A 13 24.91 45.62 4.05
N ARG A 14 25.24 44.51 3.35
CA ARG A 14 26.27 44.34 2.29
C ARG A 14 27.76 44.57 2.67
N ARG A 15 28.51 43.44 2.57
CA ARG A 15 29.94 43.23 2.21
C ARG A 15 30.98 43.68 3.26
N VAL A 16 31.96 42.87 3.64
CA VAL A 16 33.11 42.40 2.84
C VAL A 16 33.75 41.20 3.55
N LEU A 17 34.03 40.09 2.84
CA LEU A 17 35.38 39.54 2.69
C LEU A 17 35.34 38.32 1.75
N ALA A 18 36.15 38.39 0.70
CA ALA A 18 36.35 37.35 -0.27
C ALA A 18 37.86 37.11 -0.45
N VAL A 19 38.20 35.84 -0.66
CA VAL A 19 39.38 35.27 -1.34
C VAL A 19 40.66 35.07 -0.52
N ILE A 20 40.97 33.79 -0.23
CA ILE A 20 42.05 32.92 -0.80
C ILE A 20 41.67 31.48 -0.35
N CYS A 21 41.05 30.60 -1.14
CA CYS A 21 41.48 29.80 -2.29
C CYS A 21 42.55 28.70 -2.02
N VAL A 22 42.12 27.46 -2.25
CA VAL A 22 42.88 26.23 -2.64
C VAL A 22 43.61 25.46 -1.53
N SER A 23 43.01 24.36 -1.04
CA SER A 23 43.56 22.98 -1.08
C SER A 23 42.67 21.96 -0.34
N LEU A 24 42.59 20.75 -0.90
CA LEU A 24 41.90 19.51 -0.45
C LEU A 24 40.40 19.35 -0.79
N LEU A 25 40.15 19.16 -2.10
CA LEU A 25 39.09 18.26 -2.57
C LEU A 25 39.53 16.81 -2.30
N VAL A 26 38.93 16.17 -1.30
CA VAL A 26 38.89 14.71 -1.19
C VAL A 26 37.52 14.28 -1.72
N PRO A 27 37.43 13.44 -2.76
CA PRO A 27 36.16 12.84 -3.14
C PRO A 27 35.78 11.86 -2.02
N LEU A 28 34.71 12.17 -1.28
CA LEU A 28 34.12 11.22 -0.35
C LEU A 28 33.30 10.21 -1.17
N VAL A 29 33.99 9.29 -1.86
CA VAL A 29 33.38 8.04 -2.32
C VAL A 29 33.64 7.03 -1.23
N ALA A 30 32.70 6.92 -0.30
CA ALA A 30 32.61 5.81 0.62
C ALA A 30 31.22 5.18 0.43
N THR A 31 31.05 4.44 -0.68
CA THR A 31 30.08 3.34 -0.71
C THR A 31 30.69 2.22 0.13
N GLY A 32 30.56 2.32 1.45
CA GLY A 32 30.80 1.18 2.31
C GLY A 32 29.69 0.18 2.03
N SER A 33 29.93 -0.85 1.24
CA SER A 33 29.10 -2.05 1.29
C SER A 33 29.11 -2.50 2.73
N ALA A 34 27.95 -2.46 3.40
CA ALA A 34 27.80 -3.09 4.70
C ALA A 34 28.30 -4.52 4.55
N ARG A 35 29.29 -4.90 5.36
CA ARG A 35 29.83 -6.27 5.34
C ARG A 35 28.67 -7.16 5.77
N ALA A 36 28.23 -8.07 4.90
CA ALA A 36 27.21 -9.05 5.25
C ALA A 36 27.62 -9.74 6.55
N VAL A 37 26.69 -9.83 7.51
CA VAL A 37 26.93 -10.63 8.72
C VAL A 37 26.95 -12.09 8.28
N ALA A 38 28.01 -12.81 8.65
CA ALA A 38 28.08 -14.25 8.50
C ALA A 38 26.90 -14.89 9.26
N ALA A 39 26.38 -16.02 8.75
CA ALA A 39 25.36 -16.80 9.45
C ALA A 39 25.76 -17.06 10.92
N PRO A 40 24.83 -17.39 11.83
CA PRO A 40 25.13 -17.54 13.24
C PRO A 40 26.23 -18.59 13.46
N SER A 41 26.91 -18.56 14.60
CA SER A 41 27.98 -19.52 14.89
C SER A 41 27.52 -20.96 14.68
N GLY A 42 28.35 -21.75 13.99
CA GLY A 42 28.02 -23.12 13.60
C GLY A 42 27.27 -23.26 12.28
N PHE A 43 26.95 -22.16 11.59
CA PHE A 43 26.34 -22.18 10.25
C PHE A 43 27.31 -21.72 9.16
N THR A 44 27.26 -22.41 8.03
CA THR A 44 27.90 -21.99 6.78
C THR A 44 26.85 -21.70 5.72
N GLU A 45 26.94 -20.53 5.08
CA GLU A 45 26.13 -20.18 3.90
C GLU A 45 26.82 -20.70 2.63
N GLN A 46 26.09 -21.45 1.81
CA GLN A 46 26.57 -22.01 0.54
C GLN A 46 25.69 -21.51 -0.61
N THR A 47 26.30 -21.17 -1.74
CA THR A 47 25.57 -20.94 -2.99
C THR A 47 25.47 -22.27 -3.73
N VAL A 48 24.25 -22.79 -3.89
CA VAL A 48 23.97 -24.08 -4.53
C VAL A 48 23.84 -23.91 -6.04
N PHE A 49 23.00 -22.97 -6.46
CA PHE A 49 22.82 -22.60 -7.86
C PHE A 49 23.08 -21.12 -8.04
N SER A 50 23.61 -20.74 -9.20
CA SER A 50 23.86 -19.35 -9.59
C SER A 50 23.56 -19.15 -11.08
N GLY A 51 23.56 -17.90 -11.56
CA GLY A 51 23.29 -17.59 -12.96
C GLY A 51 21.80 -17.73 -13.35
N LEU A 52 20.90 -17.70 -12.35
CA LEU A 52 19.47 -17.65 -12.56
C LEU A 52 19.04 -16.21 -12.86
N SER A 53 17.96 -16.04 -13.63
CA SER A 53 17.40 -14.74 -13.98
C SER A 53 16.14 -14.48 -13.16
N ASN A 54 16.21 -13.55 -12.21
CA ASN A 54 15.10 -13.17 -11.32
C ASN A 54 14.35 -14.41 -10.75
N PRO A 55 15.04 -15.33 -10.04
CA PRO A 55 14.41 -16.51 -9.47
C PRO A 55 13.39 -16.10 -8.40
N THR A 56 12.18 -16.66 -8.46
CA THR A 56 11.08 -16.30 -7.55
C THR A 56 10.76 -17.42 -6.57
N ASN A 57 11.02 -18.67 -6.95
CA ASN A 57 10.63 -19.83 -6.16
C ASN A 57 11.55 -21.03 -6.41
N VAL A 58 11.61 -21.94 -5.44
CA VAL A 58 12.35 -23.21 -5.51
C VAL A 58 11.56 -24.32 -4.82
N ALA A 59 11.50 -25.50 -5.44
CA ALA A 59 10.86 -26.68 -4.91
C ALA A 59 11.73 -27.94 -5.09
N PHE A 60 11.76 -28.80 -4.07
CA PHE A 60 12.60 -30.00 -4.04
C PHE A 60 11.74 -31.25 -4.18
N SER A 61 12.13 -32.16 -5.06
CA SER A 61 11.46 -33.45 -5.18
C SER A 61 12.13 -34.52 -4.31
N PRO A 62 11.37 -35.54 -3.84
CA PRO A 62 11.94 -36.66 -3.10
C PRO A 62 12.95 -37.51 -3.89
N ASP A 63 12.96 -37.43 -5.23
CA ASP A 63 13.91 -38.12 -6.09
C ASP A 63 15.21 -37.33 -6.35
N GLY A 64 15.38 -36.17 -5.71
CA GLY A 64 16.62 -35.39 -5.71
C GLY A 64 16.65 -34.20 -6.67
N ARG A 65 15.69 -34.10 -7.59
CA ARG A 65 15.59 -32.97 -8.52
C ARG A 65 15.21 -31.67 -7.82
N VAL A 66 15.61 -30.55 -8.40
CA VAL A 66 15.28 -29.21 -7.90
C VAL A 66 14.65 -28.38 -9.00
N PHE A 67 13.45 -27.86 -8.75
CA PHE A 67 12.72 -27.01 -9.67
C PHE A 67 12.86 -25.55 -9.23
N VAL A 68 13.21 -24.67 -10.15
CA VAL A 68 13.36 -23.23 -9.90
C VAL A 68 12.46 -22.47 -10.86
N ALA A 69 11.59 -21.62 -10.32
CA ALA A 69 10.81 -20.69 -11.12
C ALA A 69 11.58 -19.40 -11.35
N GLU A 70 11.64 -18.95 -12.60
CA GLU A 70 12.09 -17.61 -12.97
C GLU A 70 10.86 -16.75 -13.28
N LYS A 71 10.92 -15.48 -12.87
CA LYS A 71 9.80 -14.53 -12.95
C LYS A 71 9.16 -14.44 -14.34
N SER A 72 9.96 -14.64 -15.40
CA SER A 72 9.54 -14.61 -16.80
C SER A 72 8.52 -15.69 -17.18
N GLY A 73 8.35 -16.75 -16.39
CA GLY A 73 7.51 -17.90 -16.75
C GLY A 73 8.31 -19.14 -17.13
N LEU A 74 9.63 -19.12 -16.99
CA LEU A 74 10.45 -20.33 -17.12
C LEU A 74 10.44 -21.13 -15.82
N VAL A 75 10.24 -22.44 -15.94
CA VAL A 75 10.54 -23.40 -14.86
C VAL A 75 11.77 -24.18 -15.28
N LYS A 76 12.85 -24.01 -14.51
CA LYS A 76 14.11 -24.75 -14.66
C LYS A 76 14.10 -25.98 -13.76
N VAL A 77 14.77 -27.05 -14.18
CA VAL A 77 14.98 -28.26 -13.38
C VAL A 77 16.45 -28.66 -13.40
N PHE A 78 16.97 -28.94 -12.20
CA PHE A 78 18.30 -29.50 -11.95
C PHE A 78 18.14 -30.96 -11.55
N ASP A 79 19.05 -31.82 -12.00
CA ASP A 79 18.98 -33.25 -11.71
C ASP A 79 19.32 -33.57 -10.25
N SER A 80 20.13 -32.72 -9.60
CA SER A 80 20.47 -32.82 -8.18
C SER A 80 21.00 -31.49 -7.62
N LEU A 81 21.29 -31.42 -6.32
CA LEU A 81 21.97 -30.27 -5.70
C LEU A 81 23.40 -30.06 -6.21
N ASP A 82 24.03 -31.11 -6.75
CA ASP A 82 25.41 -31.07 -7.27
C ASP A 82 25.45 -30.77 -8.77
N ASP A 83 24.29 -30.65 -9.42
CA ASP A 83 24.19 -30.35 -10.86
C ASP A 83 24.35 -28.83 -11.09
N PRO A 84 25.41 -28.38 -11.79
CA PRO A 84 25.64 -26.97 -12.02
C PRO A 84 24.77 -26.40 -13.15
N THR A 85 24.04 -27.23 -13.90
CA THR A 85 23.41 -26.84 -15.17
C THR A 85 21.94 -27.26 -15.24
N PRO A 86 20.98 -26.32 -15.27
CA PRO A 86 19.58 -26.66 -15.40
C PRO A 86 19.18 -26.97 -16.85
N SER A 87 18.12 -27.75 -17.00
CA SER A 87 17.30 -27.79 -18.22
C SER A 87 16.00 -26.99 -18.03
N VAL A 88 15.32 -26.61 -19.12
CA VAL A 88 14.00 -25.98 -19.07
C VAL A 88 12.95 -27.08 -18.98
N PHE A 89 12.22 -27.13 -17.86
CA PHE A 89 11.08 -28.01 -17.66
C PHE A 89 9.84 -27.47 -18.37
N ALA A 90 9.51 -26.19 -18.17
CA ALA A 90 8.36 -25.55 -18.80
C ALA A 90 8.70 -24.11 -19.22
N ASP A 91 8.07 -23.68 -20.31
CA ASP A 91 8.16 -22.33 -20.85
C ASP A 91 6.75 -21.73 -20.97
N LEU A 92 6.41 -20.84 -20.04
CA LEU A 92 5.11 -20.17 -19.97
C LEU A 92 5.21 -18.70 -20.38
N ARG A 93 6.33 -18.26 -20.98
CA ARG A 93 6.60 -16.84 -21.27
C ARG A 93 5.54 -16.15 -22.14
N THR A 94 4.80 -16.90 -22.94
CA THR A 94 3.68 -16.37 -23.73
C THR A 94 2.42 -16.12 -22.89
N GLU A 95 2.22 -16.85 -21.79
CA GLU A 95 1.05 -16.73 -20.92
C GLU A 95 1.29 -15.83 -19.70
N VAL A 96 2.54 -15.74 -19.24
CA VAL A 96 2.96 -14.97 -18.07
C VAL A 96 3.17 -13.52 -18.42
N TYR A 97 2.60 -12.60 -17.63
CA TYR A 97 2.93 -11.18 -17.73
C TYR A 97 4.13 -10.84 -16.86
N ASN A 98 5.34 -10.76 -17.44
CA ASN A 98 6.53 -10.40 -16.69
C ASN A 98 6.82 -8.89 -16.70
N PHE A 99 6.19 -8.17 -15.79
CA PHE A 99 6.35 -6.72 -15.65
C PHE A 99 6.27 -6.29 -14.17
N TRP A 100 7.27 -5.54 -13.69
CA TRP A 100 7.37 -5.09 -12.29
C TRP A 100 7.28 -6.21 -11.25
N ASP A 101 6.21 -6.32 -10.46
CA ASP A 101 6.04 -7.36 -9.45
C ASP A 101 5.28 -8.58 -10.01
N ARG A 102 4.74 -8.47 -11.23
CA ARG A 102 4.02 -9.55 -11.92
C ARG A 102 4.97 -10.60 -12.49
N GLY A 103 4.48 -11.82 -12.62
CA GLY A 103 5.23 -12.90 -13.25
C GLY A 103 4.81 -14.27 -12.73
N LEU A 104 5.67 -15.26 -12.90
CA LEU A 104 5.54 -16.57 -12.27
C LEU A 104 6.10 -16.51 -10.84
N LEU A 105 5.21 -16.54 -9.84
CA LEU A 105 5.59 -16.32 -8.42
C LEU A 105 5.37 -17.55 -7.54
N GLY A 106 4.41 -18.41 -7.87
CA GLY A 106 4.09 -19.63 -7.13
C GLY A 106 4.53 -20.89 -7.88
N LEU A 107 5.14 -21.83 -7.15
CA LEU A 107 5.57 -23.14 -7.61
C LEU A 107 5.38 -24.17 -6.49
N ALA A 108 4.72 -25.29 -6.77
CA ALA A 108 4.64 -26.42 -5.85
C ALA A 108 4.65 -27.75 -6.61
N LEU A 109 5.26 -28.78 -6.03
CA LEU A 109 5.19 -30.15 -6.56
C LEU A 109 4.01 -30.88 -5.91
N HIS A 110 3.40 -31.82 -6.64
CA HIS A 110 2.41 -32.70 -6.03
C HIS A 110 3.00 -33.45 -4.82
N PRO A 111 2.27 -33.65 -3.70
CA PRO A 111 2.82 -34.29 -2.50
C PRO A 111 3.36 -35.72 -2.70
N ASN A 112 2.86 -36.41 -3.72
CA ASN A 112 3.29 -37.77 -4.11
C ASN A 112 4.33 -37.78 -5.25
N PHE A 113 4.99 -36.67 -5.55
CA PHE A 113 6.04 -36.63 -6.56
C PHE A 113 7.20 -37.57 -6.18
N PRO A 114 7.82 -38.32 -7.12
CA PRO A 114 7.57 -38.34 -8.57
C PRO A 114 6.49 -39.34 -9.03
N ALA A 115 5.85 -40.07 -8.12
CA ALA A 115 4.79 -41.03 -8.50
C ALA A 115 3.59 -40.33 -9.14
N ASP A 116 3.34 -39.08 -8.72
CA ASP A 116 2.50 -38.13 -9.44
C ASP A 116 3.38 -36.96 -9.92
N PRO A 117 3.74 -36.90 -11.22
CA PRO A 117 4.73 -35.95 -11.74
C PRO A 117 4.14 -34.56 -12.02
N ARG A 118 3.00 -34.20 -11.44
CA ARG A 118 2.36 -32.90 -11.63
C ARG A 118 3.11 -31.78 -10.90
N VAL A 119 3.28 -30.66 -11.59
CA VAL A 119 3.88 -29.42 -11.08
C VAL A 119 2.84 -28.32 -11.13
N TYR A 120 2.60 -27.63 -10.03
CA TYR A 120 1.61 -26.56 -9.94
C TYR A 120 2.31 -25.21 -10.03
N VAL A 121 1.66 -24.26 -10.70
CA VAL A 121 2.17 -22.90 -10.90
C VAL A 121 1.07 -21.87 -10.65
N LEU A 122 1.47 -20.73 -10.11
CA LEU A 122 0.63 -19.54 -9.98
C LEU A 122 1.38 -18.37 -10.61
N TYR A 123 0.79 -17.77 -11.64
CA TYR A 123 1.39 -16.67 -12.39
C TYR A 123 0.38 -15.58 -12.73
N THR A 124 0.85 -14.33 -12.87
CA THR A 124 0.08 -13.26 -13.47
C THR A 124 -0.12 -13.55 -14.95
N HIS A 125 -1.36 -13.68 -15.40
CA HIS A 125 -1.69 -13.99 -16.78
C HIS A 125 -1.73 -12.70 -17.60
N ASP A 126 -1.06 -12.69 -18.76
CA ASP A 126 -1.03 -11.55 -19.66
C ASP A 126 -2.32 -11.39 -20.49
N ALA A 127 -3.45 -11.33 -19.80
CA ALA A 127 -4.75 -10.99 -20.33
C ALA A 127 -5.70 -10.55 -19.21
N LEU A 128 -6.81 -9.91 -19.58
CA LEU A 128 -7.96 -9.83 -18.68
C LEU A 128 -8.59 -11.21 -18.51
N ILE A 129 -9.42 -11.39 -17.47
CA ILE A 129 -10.15 -12.64 -17.22
C ILE A 129 -10.96 -13.04 -18.48
N GLY A 130 -10.71 -14.24 -18.99
CA GLY A 130 -11.31 -14.79 -20.21
C GLY A 130 -10.68 -14.30 -21.52
N GLY A 131 -9.58 -13.53 -21.44
CA GLY A 131 -8.85 -12.98 -22.57
C GLY A 131 -7.90 -13.98 -23.23
N GLN A 132 -7.04 -13.46 -24.11
CA GLN A 132 -5.98 -14.23 -24.78
C GLN A 132 -4.65 -13.55 -24.53
N ALA A 133 -3.63 -14.34 -24.19
CA ALA A 133 -2.27 -13.87 -24.03
C ALA A 133 -1.43 -14.08 -25.31
N PRO A 134 -0.39 -13.26 -25.54
CA PRO A 134 -0.06 -12.07 -24.76
C PRO A 134 -0.96 -10.90 -25.18
N LYS A 135 -1.53 -10.19 -24.21
CA LYS A 135 -2.24 -8.92 -24.41
C LYS A 135 -1.24 -7.76 -24.45
N TRP A 136 -0.19 -7.83 -23.65
CA TRP A 136 0.86 -6.82 -23.51
C TRP A 136 2.21 -7.42 -23.89
N GLY A 137 3.10 -6.66 -24.53
CA GLY A 137 4.42 -7.18 -24.89
C GLY A 137 4.44 -8.14 -26.09
N THR A 138 5.34 -9.12 -26.09
CA THR A 138 5.61 -10.00 -27.24
C THR A 138 5.79 -11.45 -26.80
N ALA A 139 5.16 -12.37 -27.52
CA ALA A 139 5.22 -13.81 -27.23
C ALA A 139 6.66 -14.34 -27.13
N ASP A 140 6.87 -15.30 -26.22
CA ASP A 140 8.14 -15.99 -25.95
C ASP A 140 9.32 -15.09 -25.57
N THR A 141 9.06 -13.85 -25.12
CA THR A 141 10.09 -12.94 -24.61
C THR A 141 10.17 -12.99 -23.09
N THR A 142 11.28 -12.49 -22.52
CA THR A 142 11.49 -12.50 -21.07
C THR A 142 11.07 -11.20 -20.39
N ASP A 143 10.65 -10.17 -21.13
CA ASP A 143 10.26 -8.87 -20.60
C ASP A 143 9.06 -8.35 -21.39
N ASP A 144 7.98 -8.01 -20.67
CA ASP A 144 6.72 -7.59 -21.27
C ASP A 144 6.44 -6.13 -20.88
N PRO A 145 6.94 -5.14 -21.64
CA PRO A 145 6.76 -3.75 -21.28
C PRO A 145 5.30 -3.32 -21.40
N CYS A 146 4.80 -2.58 -20.40
CA CYS A 146 3.51 -1.91 -20.47
C CYS A 146 3.58 -0.69 -21.42
N PRO A 147 2.79 -0.63 -22.51
CA PRO A 147 2.75 0.55 -23.38
C PRO A 147 2.18 1.78 -22.67
N SER A 148 2.57 2.97 -23.13
CA SER A 148 2.07 4.26 -22.64
C SER A 148 1.54 5.11 -23.80
N PRO A 149 0.22 5.30 -23.94
CA PRO A 149 -0.87 4.78 -23.08
C PRO A 149 -1.09 3.25 -23.20
N PRO A 150 -1.77 2.58 -22.23
CA PRO A 150 -2.44 3.15 -21.05
C PRO A 150 -1.49 3.54 -19.91
N GLY A 151 -0.23 3.07 -19.93
CA GLY A 151 0.76 3.30 -18.88
C GLY A 151 0.50 2.45 -17.62
N PRO A 152 1.55 2.06 -16.89
CA PRO A 152 1.41 1.07 -15.81
C PRO A 152 0.67 1.60 -14.57
N THR A 153 0.74 2.90 -14.30
CA THR A 153 0.17 3.55 -13.10
C THR A 153 -0.86 4.63 -13.44
N SER A 154 -1.34 4.66 -14.69
CA SER A 154 -2.37 5.57 -15.20
C SER A 154 -3.65 4.78 -15.51
N ASP A 155 -4.04 4.60 -16.78
CA ASP A 155 -5.22 3.78 -17.14
C ASP A 155 -4.94 2.26 -16.94
N GLY A 156 -3.68 1.91 -16.72
CA GLY A 156 -3.20 0.59 -16.29
C GLY A 156 -3.08 -0.43 -17.42
N CYS A 157 -1.95 -1.16 -17.44
CA CYS A 157 -1.90 -2.42 -18.19
C CYS A 157 -2.60 -3.50 -17.38
N GLN A 158 -3.93 -3.54 -17.47
CA GLN A 158 -4.75 -4.46 -16.69
C GLN A 158 -4.50 -5.93 -17.07
N ALA A 159 -4.49 -6.81 -16.08
CA ALA A 159 -4.18 -8.24 -16.21
C ALA A 159 -5.05 -9.09 -15.27
N SER A 160 -4.84 -10.39 -15.26
CA SER A 160 -5.48 -11.37 -14.38
C SER A 160 -4.42 -12.33 -13.82
N ALA A 161 -4.80 -13.37 -13.09
CA ALA A 161 -3.87 -14.43 -12.72
C ALA A 161 -4.45 -15.84 -12.91
N ARG A 162 -3.54 -16.80 -13.13
CA ARG A 162 -3.87 -18.21 -13.31
C ARG A 162 -3.20 -19.09 -12.28
N LEU A 163 -4.00 -19.99 -11.71
CA LEU A 163 -3.53 -21.21 -11.05
C LEU A 163 -3.63 -22.34 -12.05
N ALA A 164 -2.51 -23.01 -12.33
CA ALA A 164 -2.46 -24.09 -13.31
C ALA A 164 -1.65 -25.28 -12.83
N VAL A 165 -1.90 -26.43 -13.46
CA VAL A 165 -1.12 -27.65 -13.28
C VAL A 165 -0.45 -28.05 -14.58
N LEU A 166 0.83 -28.36 -14.49
CA LEU A 166 1.69 -28.78 -15.56
C LEU A 166 1.90 -30.29 -15.48
N THR A 167 1.70 -30.97 -16.60
CA THR A 167 1.94 -32.42 -16.72
C THR A 167 2.89 -32.69 -17.87
N GLN A 168 3.97 -33.40 -17.58
CA GLN A 168 4.94 -33.83 -18.57
C GLN A 168 4.55 -35.20 -19.17
N THR A 169 4.44 -35.27 -20.49
CA THR A 169 4.31 -36.53 -21.25
C THR A 169 5.44 -36.60 -22.28
N GLY A 170 6.42 -37.47 -22.03
CA GLY A 170 7.66 -37.48 -22.84
C GLY A 170 8.45 -36.19 -22.65
N SER A 171 8.81 -35.51 -23.74
CA SER A 171 9.48 -34.20 -23.71
C SER A 171 8.52 -33.01 -23.73
N THR A 172 7.21 -33.25 -23.78
CA THR A 172 6.20 -32.18 -23.87
C THR A 172 5.60 -31.93 -22.49
N VAL A 173 5.55 -30.67 -22.08
CA VAL A 173 4.78 -30.22 -20.91
C VAL A 173 3.48 -29.59 -21.40
N SER A 174 2.37 -30.01 -20.80
CA SER A 174 1.03 -29.48 -21.06
C SER A 174 0.52 -28.74 -19.83
N GLU A 175 -0.21 -27.66 -20.06
CA GLU A 175 -0.84 -26.85 -19.02
C GLU A 175 -2.35 -27.14 -18.96
N GLN A 176 -2.87 -27.30 -17.75
CA GLN A 176 -4.29 -27.23 -17.44
C GLN A 176 -4.55 -26.10 -16.46
N VAL A 177 -5.28 -25.07 -16.90
CA VAL A 177 -5.74 -23.98 -16.04
C VAL A 177 -6.82 -24.50 -15.08
N LEU A 178 -6.59 -24.32 -13.78
CA LEU A 178 -7.54 -24.68 -12.73
C LEU A 178 -8.44 -23.50 -12.35
N ILE A 179 -7.88 -22.29 -12.28
CA ILE A 179 -8.56 -21.04 -11.95
C ILE A 179 -7.92 -19.90 -12.75
N GLU A 180 -8.75 -19.01 -13.27
CA GLU A 180 -8.36 -17.70 -13.81
C GLU A 180 -9.24 -16.63 -13.15
N ASP A 181 -8.63 -15.73 -12.39
CA ASP A 181 -9.31 -14.67 -11.60
C ASP A 181 -8.31 -13.56 -11.23
N TRP A 182 -8.26 -13.09 -9.97
CA TRP A 182 -7.34 -12.07 -9.44
C TRP A 182 -7.16 -10.90 -10.40
N CYS A 183 -8.15 -10.00 -10.42
CA CYS A 183 -8.13 -8.87 -11.33
C CYS A 183 -6.98 -7.92 -10.95
N GLN A 184 -6.12 -7.55 -11.89
CA GLN A 184 -4.98 -6.68 -11.59
C GLN A 184 -5.08 -5.40 -12.38
N VAL A 185 -5.44 -4.32 -11.71
CA VAL A 185 -5.52 -2.98 -12.33
C VAL A 185 -4.14 -2.32 -12.33
N PHE A 186 -3.32 -2.63 -11.33
CA PHE A 186 -1.96 -2.11 -11.15
C PHE A 186 -0.89 -3.20 -11.21
N PRO A 187 0.38 -2.86 -11.49
CA PRO A 187 1.47 -3.82 -11.69
C PRO A 187 2.14 -4.32 -10.40
N SER A 188 1.57 -4.00 -9.25
CA SER A 188 2.02 -4.42 -7.92
C SER A 188 0.93 -5.19 -7.19
N HIS A 189 1.26 -5.76 -6.03
CA HIS A 189 0.41 -6.61 -5.19
C HIS A 189 -0.29 -7.70 -6.00
N SER A 190 0.51 -8.35 -6.85
CA SER A 190 0.05 -9.41 -7.73
C SER A 190 -0.29 -10.66 -6.91
N ILE A 191 -0.12 -11.83 -7.50
CA ILE A 191 -0.22 -13.11 -6.82
C ILE A 191 0.93 -13.35 -5.82
N GLY A 192 0.91 -14.51 -5.13
CA GLY A 192 1.98 -14.89 -4.21
C GLY A 192 2.32 -16.37 -4.28
N THR A 193 1.85 -17.13 -3.30
CA THR A 193 2.27 -18.51 -3.03
C THR A 193 1.21 -19.54 -3.39
N ILE A 194 1.69 -20.74 -3.72
CA ILE A 194 0.92 -21.97 -3.67
C ILE A 194 1.59 -22.96 -2.73
N GLU A 195 0.81 -23.64 -1.90
CA GLU A 195 1.29 -24.71 -1.01
C GLU A 195 0.26 -25.83 -0.92
N PHE A 196 0.73 -27.06 -0.78
CA PHE A 196 -0.13 -28.15 -0.34
C PHE A 196 -0.30 -28.11 1.18
N GLY A 197 -1.54 -28.12 1.63
CA GLY A 197 -1.87 -28.28 3.04
C GLY A 197 -1.59 -29.72 3.52
N PRO A 198 -1.51 -29.93 4.84
CA PRO A 198 -1.40 -31.26 5.45
C PRO A 198 -2.61 -32.17 5.15
N ASP A 199 -3.70 -31.60 4.66
CA ASP A 199 -4.90 -32.29 4.20
C ASP A 199 -4.85 -32.73 2.73
N GLY A 200 -3.73 -32.45 2.04
CA GLY A 200 -3.52 -32.79 0.63
C GLY A 200 -4.26 -31.88 -0.35
N MET A 201 -4.89 -30.78 0.11
CA MET A 201 -5.51 -29.79 -0.77
C MET A 201 -4.52 -28.69 -1.14
N LEU A 202 -4.76 -28.03 -2.27
CA LEU A 202 -3.91 -26.95 -2.75
C LEU A 202 -4.44 -25.61 -2.24
N TYR A 203 -3.55 -24.80 -1.69
CA TYR A 203 -3.82 -23.44 -1.27
C TYR A 203 -3.12 -22.48 -2.22
N ALA A 204 -3.77 -21.37 -2.54
CA ALA A 204 -3.20 -20.30 -3.36
C ALA A 204 -3.56 -18.94 -2.77
N GLY A 205 -2.65 -17.97 -2.86
CA GLY A 205 -2.89 -16.61 -2.36
C GLY A 205 -2.54 -15.56 -3.40
N GLY A 206 -3.31 -14.47 -3.41
CA GLY A 206 -3.03 -13.31 -4.23
C GLY A 206 -3.39 -12.01 -3.51
N GLY A 207 -2.63 -10.97 -3.83
CA GLY A 207 -2.83 -9.62 -3.32
C GLY A 207 -4.03 -8.93 -3.96
N ASP A 208 -4.22 -7.67 -3.58
CA ASP A 208 -5.37 -6.86 -3.99
C ASP A 208 -5.28 -6.30 -5.43
N GLY A 209 -4.12 -6.42 -6.08
CA GLY A 209 -3.89 -5.92 -7.44
C GLY A 209 -4.17 -4.43 -7.63
N ALA A 210 -4.10 -3.65 -6.55
CA ALA A 210 -4.51 -2.25 -6.46
C ALA A 210 -3.32 -1.28 -6.48
N SER A 211 -3.61 0.02 -6.51
CA SER A 211 -2.56 1.04 -6.47
C SER A 211 -1.75 0.94 -5.18
N PHE A 212 -0.43 1.02 -5.32
CA PHE A 212 0.50 1.15 -4.21
C PHE A 212 0.80 2.63 -3.86
N THR A 213 0.28 3.59 -4.63
CA THR A 213 0.63 5.01 -4.49
C THR A 213 -0.38 5.78 -3.63
N TYR A 214 -1.64 5.36 -3.59
CA TYR A 214 -2.70 6.02 -2.83
C TYR A 214 -3.75 5.03 -2.33
N ALA A 215 -4.63 5.49 -1.42
CA ALA A 215 -5.82 4.74 -1.02
C ALA A 215 -6.77 4.52 -2.21
N ASP A 216 -6.65 3.37 -2.84
CA ASP A 216 -7.38 2.97 -4.04
C ASP A 216 -8.67 2.21 -3.66
N TYR A 217 -9.79 2.81 -4.03
CA TYR A 217 -11.13 2.26 -3.93
C TYR A 217 -11.80 2.15 -5.32
N GLY A 218 -11.00 2.13 -6.40
CA GLY A 218 -11.45 2.10 -7.80
C GLY A 218 -11.88 3.45 -8.35
N GLN A 219 -11.39 4.55 -7.75
CA GLN A 219 -11.75 5.92 -8.12
C GLN A 219 -11.00 6.50 -9.31
N ASP A 220 -10.16 5.69 -9.95
CA ASP A 220 -9.36 6.17 -11.05
C ASP A 220 -10.25 6.60 -12.20
N GLY A 221 -10.09 7.87 -12.55
CA GLY A 221 -10.77 8.58 -13.63
C GLY A 221 -9.77 9.54 -14.29
N PHE A 222 -8.50 9.12 -14.39
CA PHE A 222 -7.48 9.82 -15.15
C PHE A 222 -7.98 9.99 -16.61
N PRO A 223 -7.58 11.07 -17.32
CA PRO A 223 -8.20 11.41 -18.60
C PRO A 223 -8.06 10.26 -19.61
N SER A 224 -9.19 9.59 -19.81
CA SER A 224 -9.51 8.50 -20.73
C SER A 224 -8.64 8.53 -21.99
N SER A 225 -7.55 7.76 -21.99
CA SER A 225 -6.90 7.39 -23.24
C SER A 225 -7.71 6.35 -24.04
N ASP A 226 -8.84 5.88 -23.46
CA ASP A 226 -9.82 4.92 -23.99
C ASP A 226 -9.19 3.56 -24.35
N ALA A 227 -8.00 3.25 -23.81
CA ALA A 227 -7.29 1.99 -24.02
C ALA A 227 -7.73 0.88 -23.05
N THR A 228 -8.18 1.25 -21.84
CA THR A 228 -8.71 0.34 -20.83
C THR A 228 -9.93 0.97 -20.14
N PRO A 229 -10.97 0.17 -19.82
CA PRO A 229 -12.16 0.70 -19.14
C PRO A 229 -11.89 0.94 -17.65
N ASP A 230 -12.48 2.01 -17.11
CA ASP A 230 -12.65 2.19 -15.65
C ASP A 230 -13.43 0.98 -15.08
N ASN A 231 -13.24 0.65 -13.81
CA ASN A 231 -13.94 -0.46 -13.15
C ASN A 231 -13.95 -1.77 -13.99
N ALA A 232 -12.79 -2.14 -14.54
CA ALA A 232 -12.68 -3.31 -15.43
C ALA A 232 -13.01 -4.64 -14.75
N CYS A 233 -12.88 -4.69 -13.42
CA CYS A 233 -13.19 -5.86 -12.61
C CYS A 233 -14.68 -6.01 -12.35
N GLY A 234 -15.50 -4.99 -12.66
CA GLY A 234 -16.95 -5.03 -12.45
C GLY A 234 -17.35 -4.86 -10.98
N ASP A 235 -16.58 -4.07 -10.24
CA ASP A 235 -16.71 -3.87 -8.80
C ASP A 235 -18.03 -3.15 -8.45
N GLY A 236 -18.76 -3.77 -7.53
CA GLY A 236 -20.04 -3.32 -7.01
C GLY A 236 -21.15 -3.23 -8.06
N THR A 237 -22.16 -2.41 -7.75
CA THR A 237 -23.34 -2.27 -8.62
C THR A 237 -23.15 -1.33 -9.82
N ALA A 238 -21.98 -0.70 -9.93
CA ALA A 238 -21.67 0.18 -11.04
C ALA A 238 -21.30 -0.64 -12.28
N PRO A 239 -21.74 -0.25 -13.49
CA PRO A 239 -21.35 -0.98 -14.69
C PRO A 239 -19.83 -0.85 -14.93
N VAL A 240 -19.25 -1.86 -15.60
CA VAL A 240 -17.89 -1.75 -16.16
C VAL A 240 -17.80 -0.49 -17.02
N GLY A 241 -16.70 0.25 -16.89
CA GLY A 241 -16.47 1.56 -17.52
C GLY A 241 -16.92 2.75 -16.69
N ALA A 242 -17.52 2.55 -15.50
CA ALA A 242 -17.90 3.64 -14.60
C ALA A 242 -16.83 3.91 -13.55
N THR A 243 -16.48 5.19 -13.35
CA THR A 243 -15.66 5.61 -12.21
C THR A 243 -16.40 5.36 -10.88
N LEU A 244 -15.75 4.68 -9.94
CA LEU A 244 -16.33 4.42 -8.62
C LEU A 244 -16.19 5.64 -7.71
N THR A 245 -17.18 5.86 -6.84
CA THR A 245 -17.20 7.03 -5.95
C THR A 245 -17.58 6.64 -4.52
N SER A 246 -16.92 7.28 -3.55
CA SER A 246 -17.29 7.18 -2.14
C SER A 246 -18.73 7.67 -1.89
N PRO A 247 -19.49 7.04 -0.97
CA PRO A 247 -19.03 6.03 -0.02
C PRO A 247 -19.28 4.58 -0.47
N THR A 248 -19.88 4.35 -1.64
CA THR A 248 -20.35 3.02 -2.09
C THR A 248 -19.38 2.35 -3.06
N ALA A 249 -18.15 2.84 -3.17
CA ALA A 249 -17.14 2.21 -4.02
C ALA A 249 -16.68 0.88 -3.40
N GLU A 250 -16.37 -0.09 -4.24
CA GLU A 250 -16.01 -1.46 -3.86
C GLU A 250 -14.74 -1.95 -4.61
N GLY A 251 -14.13 -1.11 -5.45
CA GLY A 251 -12.96 -1.48 -6.26
C GLY A 251 -11.61 -1.21 -5.60
N GLY A 252 -10.53 -1.30 -6.38
CA GLY A 252 -9.17 -1.09 -5.86
C GLY A 252 -8.83 -2.07 -4.74
N SER A 253 -8.23 -1.59 -3.66
CA SER A 253 -7.89 -2.41 -2.48
C SER A 253 -9.11 -2.94 -1.73
N LEU A 254 -10.31 -2.38 -1.95
CA LEU A 254 -11.53 -2.86 -1.28
C LEU A 254 -11.94 -4.26 -1.72
N ARG A 255 -11.43 -4.76 -2.86
CA ARG A 255 -11.63 -6.16 -3.29
C ARG A 255 -11.12 -7.18 -2.26
N ALA A 256 -10.16 -6.81 -1.42
CA ALA A 256 -9.74 -7.64 -0.27
C ALA A 256 -10.88 -7.89 0.76
N GLN A 257 -12.00 -7.17 0.65
CA GLN A 257 -13.16 -7.28 1.53
C GLN A 257 -14.45 -7.64 0.79
N ASP A 258 -14.34 -8.14 -0.44
CA ASP A 258 -15.46 -8.40 -1.36
C ASP A 258 -16.48 -9.41 -0.80
N LEU A 259 -16.06 -10.33 0.08
CA LEU A 259 -17.00 -11.22 0.80
C LEU A 259 -18.03 -10.48 1.68
N ARG A 260 -17.82 -9.19 1.94
CA ARG A 260 -18.73 -8.33 2.73
C ARG A 260 -19.76 -7.61 1.86
N THR A 261 -19.62 -7.68 0.54
CA THR A 261 -20.52 -7.12 -0.45
C THR A 261 -21.32 -8.23 -1.13
N SER A 262 -22.40 -7.85 -1.82
CA SER A 262 -23.28 -8.82 -2.48
C SER A 262 -23.90 -8.25 -3.76
N GLY A 263 -23.33 -7.15 -4.27
CA GLY A 263 -23.84 -6.42 -5.44
C GLY A 263 -23.32 -7.01 -6.77
N ASP A 264 -22.31 -7.86 -6.68
CA ASP A 264 -21.39 -8.27 -7.73
C ASP A 264 -20.78 -9.66 -7.43
N PRO A 265 -20.17 -10.32 -8.43
CA PRO A 265 -19.44 -11.58 -8.22
C PRO A 265 -18.19 -11.37 -7.36
N VAL A 266 -17.89 -12.35 -6.51
CA VAL A 266 -16.70 -12.28 -5.63
C VAL A 266 -15.43 -12.51 -6.44
N THR A 267 -14.45 -11.62 -6.30
CA THR A 267 -13.09 -11.76 -6.80
C THR A 267 -12.19 -12.44 -5.76
N LEU A 268 -11.05 -12.99 -6.19
CA LEU A 268 -10.07 -13.65 -5.31
C LEU A 268 -8.96 -12.71 -4.81
N ASP A 269 -9.04 -11.44 -5.16
CA ASP A 269 -8.08 -10.40 -4.77
C ASP A 269 -8.02 -10.24 -3.25
N GLY A 270 -6.80 -10.10 -2.71
CA GLY A 270 -6.56 -9.95 -1.28
C GLY A 270 -7.00 -11.14 -0.42
N SER A 271 -6.90 -12.36 -0.95
CA SER A 271 -7.40 -13.58 -0.32
C SER A 271 -6.44 -14.77 -0.40
N ILE A 272 -6.67 -15.77 0.47
CA ILE A 272 -6.12 -17.11 0.35
C ILE A 272 -7.27 -18.08 0.11
N ILE A 273 -7.13 -18.90 -0.93
CA ILE A 273 -8.08 -19.93 -1.33
C ILE A 273 -7.59 -21.33 -1.00
N ARG A 274 -8.53 -22.28 -0.89
CA ARG A 274 -8.29 -23.72 -0.73
C ARG A 274 -9.10 -24.51 -1.74
N VAL A 275 -8.43 -25.29 -2.57
CA VAL A 275 -9.04 -25.93 -3.75
C VAL A 275 -8.63 -27.39 -3.90
N ASN A 276 -9.49 -28.14 -4.59
CA ASN A 276 -9.15 -29.48 -5.03
C ASN A 276 -8.09 -29.37 -6.16
N PRO A 277 -6.94 -30.05 -6.02
CA PRO A 277 -5.80 -29.91 -6.95
C PRO A 277 -6.03 -30.52 -8.34
N ASP A 278 -7.11 -31.30 -8.54
CA ASP A 278 -7.43 -31.91 -9.83
C ASP A 278 -8.40 -31.05 -10.65
N THR A 279 -9.22 -30.24 -9.98
CA THR A 279 -10.39 -29.57 -10.59
C THR A 279 -10.45 -28.07 -10.40
N GLY A 280 -9.68 -27.48 -9.47
CA GLY A 280 -9.77 -26.06 -9.11
C GLY A 280 -11.08 -25.67 -8.42
N GLN A 281 -11.95 -26.63 -8.10
CA GLN A 281 -13.16 -26.39 -7.33
C GLN A 281 -12.83 -26.19 -5.85
N ALA A 282 -13.72 -25.54 -5.11
CA ALA A 282 -13.62 -25.43 -3.66
C ALA A 282 -13.43 -26.82 -3.03
N ALA A 283 -12.40 -26.95 -2.18
CA ALA A 283 -12.12 -28.23 -1.56
C ALA A 283 -13.20 -28.60 -0.52
N PRO A 284 -13.45 -29.91 -0.29
CA PRO A 284 -14.39 -30.36 0.74
C PRO A 284 -14.04 -29.77 2.11
N GLY A 285 -15.05 -29.25 2.82
CA GLY A 285 -14.88 -28.64 4.15
C GLY A 285 -14.54 -27.14 4.13
N ASN A 286 -14.48 -26.49 2.97
CA ASN A 286 -14.36 -25.04 2.92
C ASN A 286 -15.53 -24.34 3.65
N PRO A 287 -15.26 -23.20 4.31
CA PRO A 287 -16.22 -22.56 5.21
C PRO A 287 -17.48 -22.07 4.49
N LEU A 288 -17.37 -21.70 3.21
CA LEU A 288 -18.45 -21.18 2.40
C LEU A 288 -18.88 -22.14 1.28
N ALA A 289 -18.70 -23.46 1.46
CA ALA A 289 -18.95 -24.45 0.41
C ALA A 289 -20.36 -24.43 -0.23
N SER A 290 -21.37 -23.91 0.48
CA SER A 290 -22.75 -23.78 -0.02
C SER A 290 -23.09 -22.40 -0.61
N ASN A 291 -22.14 -21.46 -0.66
CA ASN A 291 -22.38 -20.14 -1.24
C ASN A 291 -22.76 -20.26 -2.73
N ALA A 292 -23.60 -19.39 -3.27
CA ALA A 292 -23.95 -19.42 -4.68
C ALA A 292 -22.75 -19.07 -5.58
N ASP A 293 -21.93 -18.11 -5.14
CA ASP A 293 -20.72 -17.68 -5.84
C ASP A 293 -19.61 -18.74 -5.74
N LEU A 294 -18.90 -19.01 -6.85
CA LEU A 294 -17.87 -20.05 -6.91
C LEU A 294 -16.57 -19.63 -6.21
N ASN A 295 -16.18 -18.37 -6.32
CA ASN A 295 -14.98 -17.83 -5.68
C ASN A 295 -15.17 -17.74 -4.18
N ALA A 296 -16.35 -17.29 -3.72
CA ALA A 296 -16.68 -17.29 -2.30
C ALA A 296 -16.51 -18.68 -1.66
N ARG A 297 -16.87 -19.76 -2.36
CA ARG A 297 -16.69 -21.14 -1.86
C ARG A 297 -15.22 -21.51 -1.64
N ARG A 298 -14.28 -20.89 -2.37
CA ARG A 298 -12.85 -21.23 -2.36
C ARG A 298 -12.10 -20.53 -1.23
N ILE A 299 -12.54 -19.35 -0.81
CA ILE A 299 -11.83 -18.48 0.14
C ILE A 299 -11.84 -19.10 1.55
N VAL A 300 -10.66 -19.07 2.20
CA VAL A 300 -10.45 -19.46 3.60
C VAL A 300 -9.90 -18.31 4.46
N ALA A 301 -9.30 -17.29 3.84
CA ALA A 301 -8.93 -16.04 4.48
C ALA A 301 -9.06 -14.88 3.48
N ASP A 302 -9.48 -13.72 3.95
CA ASP A 302 -9.64 -12.46 3.21
C ASP A 302 -9.03 -11.29 4.00
N GLY A 303 -9.07 -10.09 3.44
CA GLY A 303 -8.53 -8.90 4.06
C GLY A 303 -7.00 -8.88 4.13
N LEU A 304 -6.34 -9.39 3.08
CA LEU A 304 -4.89 -9.32 2.89
C LEU A 304 -4.54 -8.29 1.81
N ARG A 305 -3.38 -7.66 1.94
CA ARG A 305 -2.87 -6.73 0.92
C ARG A 305 -2.11 -7.44 -0.18
N ASN A 306 -1.08 -8.17 0.21
CA ASN A 306 -0.21 -8.94 -0.64
C ASN A 306 0.40 -10.11 0.16
N PRO A 307 -0.31 -11.25 0.26
CA PRO A 307 0.15 -12.45 0.97
C PRO A 307 1.21 -13.19 0.16
N MET A 308 2.35 -12.53 -0.08
CA MET A 308 3.39 -12.98 -1.00
C MET A 308 3.88 -14.38 -0.65
N ARG A 309 4.10 -14.67 0.64
CA ARG A 309 4.49 -16.00 1.16
C ARG A 309 3.63 -16.48 2.31
N PHE A 310 3.15 -17.72 2.23
CA PHE A 310 2.54 -18.43 3.35
C PHE A 310 3.05 -19.86 3.45
N THR A 311 2.89 -20.46 4.63
CA THR A 311 3.35 -21.81 4.95
C THR A 311 2.46 -22.47 6.01
N PHE A 312 2.57 -23.78 6.18
CA PHE A 312 1.88 -24.51 7.25
C PHE A 312 2.82 -24.81 8.41
N ARG A 313 2.31 -24.67 9.64
CA ARG A 313 3.06 -25.12 10.82
C ARG A 313 3.11 -26.66 10.84
N PRO A 314 4.30 -27.27 10.91
CA PRO A 314 4.43 -28.73 10.87
C PRO A 314 3.58 -29.43 11.94
N GLY A 315 2.88 -30.49 11.53
CA GLY A 315 2.04 -31.30 12.41
C GLY A 315 0.70 -30.67 12.79
N THR A 316 0.33 -29.51 12.24
CA THR A 316 -0.99 -28.88 12.44
C THR A 316 -1.59 -28.42 11.11
N ASN A 317 -2.85 -27.97 11.14
CA ASN A 317 -3.51 -27.33 10.00
C ASN A 317 -3.38 -25.80 10.05
N GLU A 318 -2.47 -25.26 10.87
CA GLU A 318 -2.32 -23.81 11.01
C GLU A 318 -1.58 -23.25 9.80
N LEU A 319 -2.22 -22.31 9.13
CA LEU A 319 -1.67 -21.56 8.03
C LEU A 319 -1.09 -20.25 8.56
N TRP A 320 0.13 -19.93 8.15
CA TRP A 320 0.83 -18.71 8.53
C TRP A 320 1.19 -17.95 7.27
N ALA A 321 0.77 -16.69 7.17
CA ALA A 321 0.94 -15.86 5.99
C ALA A 321 1.74 -14.60 6.34
N GLY A 322 2.75 -14.31 5.53
CA GLY A 322 3.40 -13.01 5.50
C GLY A 322 2.65 -12.13 4.53
N ASP A 323 2.20 -10.98 5.02
CA ASP A 323 1.45 -9.99 4.24
C ASP A 323 2.27 -8.70 4.12
N VAL A 324 2.56 -8.29 2.88
CA VAL A 324 3.33 -7.08 2.59
C VAL A 324 2.42 -5.87 2.77
N GLY A 325 2.71 -5.05 3.79
CA GLY A 325 1.86 -3.93 4.17
C GLY A 325 2.10 -2.67 3.34
N TYR A 326 1.55 -1.53 3.78
CA TYR A 326 1.45 -0.33 2.96
C TYR A 326 2.38 0.80 3.41
N ALA A 327 2.10 1.36 4.59
CA ALA A 327 2.70 2.61 5.05
C ALA A 327 3.59 2.43 6.28
N THR A 328 3.21 1.54 7.19
CA THR A 328 3.84 1.50 8.52
C THR A 328 4.28 0.09 8.94
N TRP A 329 3.52 -0.93 8.57
CA TRP A 329 3.65 -2.26 9.17
C TRP A 329 3.79 -3.33 8.11
N GLU A 330 4.68 -4.29 8.33
CA GLU A 330 4.59 -5.63 7.74
C GLU A 330 3.92 -6.56 8.74
N GLU A 331 3.28 -7.62 8.24
CA GLU A 331 2.48 -8.51 9.08
C GLU A 331 2.78 -10.00 8.87
N ILE A 332 2.90 -10.73 9.97
CA ILE A 332 2.79 -12.19 10.00
C ILE A 332 1.42 -12.52 10.60
N ASN A 333 0.57 -13.13 9.78
CA ASN A 333 -0.81 -13.49 10.08
C ASN A 333 -0.93 -15.00 10.36
N ARG A 334 -1.70 -15.37 11.40
CA ARG A 334 -1.92 -16.77 11.79
C ARG A 334 -3.38 -17.17 11.64
N ILE A 335 -3.65 -18.05 10.69
CA ILE A 335 -4.96 -18.65 10.43
C ILE A 335 -4.99 -20.03 11.09
N THR A 336 -5.61 -20.12 12.26
CA THR A 336 -5.48 -21.31 13.13
C THR A 336 -6.17 -22.55 12.55
N VAL A 337 -7.36 -22.38 11.96
CA VAL A 337 -8.11 -23.47 11.30
C VAL A 337 -8.78 -22.92 10.04
N PRO A 338 -8.14 -23.02 8.86
CA PRO A 338 -8.65 -22.43 7.61
C PRO A 338 -10.06 -22.91 7.21
N THR A 339 -10.51 -24.07 7.71
CA THR A 339 -11.82 -24.64 7.40
C THR A 339 -12.92 -24.29 8.40
N ALA A 340 -12.61 -23.64 9.52
CA ALA A 340 -13.60 -23.33 10.56
C ALA A 340 -14.48 -22.12 10.21
N GLY A 341 -13.96 -21.22 9.39
CA GLY A 341 -14.58 -19.96 8.98
C GLY A 341 -13.57 -19.18 8.14
N VAL A 342 -14.07 -18.23 7.34
CA VAL A 342 -13.17 -17.30 6.65
C VAL A 342 -12.55 -16.37 7.69
N THR A 343 -11.22 -16.30 7.71
CA THR A 343 -10.48 -15.41 8.61
C THR A 343 -10.23 -14.07 7.91
N ASN A 344 -10.83 -13.00 8.40
CA ASN A 344 -10.63 -11.65 7.87
C ASN A 344 -9.49 -10.93 8.59
N LEU A 345 -8.47 -10.53 7.83
CA LEU A 345 -7.25 -9.91 8.33
C LEU A 345 -7.27 -8.36 8.25
N GLY A 346 -8.36 -7.79 7.74
CA GLY A 346 -8.72 -6.39 7.95
C GLY A 346 -8.26 -5.38 6.88
N TRP A 347 -7.32 -5.73 5.99
CA TRP A 347 -6.93 -4.86 4.86
C TRP A 347 -8.13 -4.58 3.94
N PRO A 348 -8.32 -3.36 3.40
CA PRO A 348 -7.49 -2.16 3.56
C PRO A 348 -7.92 -1.24 4.70
N CYS A 349 -8.95 -1.62 5.44
CA CYS A 349 -9.48 -0.81 6.52
C CYS A 349 -8.52 -0.79 7.73
N TYR A 350 -7.72 -1.83 7.88
CA TYR A 350 -6.69 -1.94 8.91
C TYR A 350 -5.31 -2.16 8.28
N GLU A 351 -4.31 -1.59 8.94
CA GLU A 351 -2.89 -1.92 8.75
C GLU A 351 -2.27 -2.10 10.15
N GLY A 352 -1.68 -3.25 10.38
CA GLY A 352 -1.41 -3.75 11.72
C GLY A 352 -2.71 -3.84 12.53
N ASN A 353 -2.67 -3.25 13.73
CA ASN A 353 -3.85 -3.16 14.60
C ASN A 353 -4.64 -1.84 14.44
N ALA A 354 -4.16 -0.93 13.59
CA ALA A 354 -4.68 0.43 13.48
C ALA A 354 -5.60 0.57 12.27
N ARG A 355 -6.62 1.44 12.39
CA ARG A 355 -7.41 1.85 11.22
C ARG A 355 -6.53 2.66 10.27
N LEU A 356 -6.53 2.31 9.00
CA LEU A 356 -5.74 3.01 7.99
C LEU A 356 -6.45 4.31 7.59
N LYS A 357 -5.76 5.44 7.81
CA LYS A 357 -6.39 6.77 7.68
C LYS A 357 -6.78 7.15 6.26
N GLY A 358 -6.10 6.64 5.25
CA GLY A 358 -6.50 6.80 3.85
C GLY A 358 -7.93 6.33 3.59
N PHE A 359 -8.29 5.14 4.08
CA PHE A 359 -9.61 4.53 3.87
C PHE A 359 -10.66 4.98 4.90
N ASP A 360 -10.26 5.20 6.17
CA ASP A 360 -11.12 5.76 7.23
C ASP A 360 -11.64 7.15 6.83
N ASN A 361 -10.75 8.06 6.41
CA ASN A 361 -11.14 9.43 6.05
C ASN A 361 -11.86 9.49 4.69
N ALA A 362 -11.64 8.50 3.81
CA ALA A 362 -12.46 8.35 2.62
C ALA A 362 -13.94 8.07 2.98
N ASN A 363 -14.21 7.51 4.18
CA ASN A 363 -15.53 7.22 4.73
C ASN A 363 -16.32 6.30 3.78
N LEU A 364 -15.69 5.19 3.41
CA LEU A 364 -16.23 4.14 2.56
C LEU A 364 -17.12 3.21 3.39
N ASN A 365 -18.33 2.91 2.91
CA ASN A 365 -19.32 2.10 3.62
C ASN A 365 -18.75 0.75 4.07
N LEU A 366 -17.93 0.13 3.21
CA LEU A 366 -17.32 -1.16 3.50
C LEU A 366 -16.44 -1.11 4.77
N CYS A 367 -15.55 -0.12 4.85
CA CYS A 367 -14.70 0.07 6.03
C CYS A 367 -15.47 0.57 7.25
N GLU A 368 -16.39 1.53 7.08
CA GLU A 368 -17.21 2.01 8.19
C GLU A 368 -18.05 0.88 8.81
N ASN A 369 -18.60 -0.02 7.99
CA ASN A 369 -19.32 -1.18 8.47
C ASN A 369 -18.42 -2.16 9.23
N LEU A 370 -17.19 -2.38 8.75
CA LEU A 370 -16.21 -3.23 9.43
C LEU A 370 -15.79 -2.63 10.78
N TYR A 371 -15.50 -1.33 10.81
CA TYR A 371 -15.20 -0.58 12.03
C TYR A 371 -16.33 -0.65 13.07
N ASN A 372 -17.58 -0.54 12.61
CA ASN A 372 -18.77 -0.60 13.47
C ASN A 372 -19.04 -2.02 14.00
N ALA A 373 -18.62 -3.06 13.29
CA ALA A 373 -18.66 -4.44 13.79
C ALA A 373 -17.68 -4.67 14.97
N GLY A 374 -16.73 -3.76 15.17
CA GLY A 374 -15.78 -3.74 16.27
C GLY A 374 -14.51 -4.55 15.98
N PRO A 375 -13.48 -4.43 16.85
CA PRO A 375 -12.16 -5.03 16.60
C PRO A 375 -12.16 -6.55 16.54
N ALA A 376 -13.20 -7.23 17.06
CA ALA A 376 -13.35 -8.68 16.96
C ALA A 376 -13.86 -9.15 15.58
N ALA A 377 -14.23 -8.22 14.68
CA ALA A 377 -14.63 -8.54 13.31
C ALA A 377 -13.43 -8.83 12.39
N VAL A 378 -12.22 -8.48 12.83
CA VAL A 378 -10.96 -8.76 12.14
C VAL A 378 -10.04 -9.55 13.08
N THR A 379 -9.10 -10.29 12.50
CA THR A 379 -8.05 -10.99 13.25
C THR A 379 -6.78 -10.15 13.20
N ALA A 380 -6.30 -9.75 14.37
CA ALA A 380 -5.04 -9.02 14.49
C ALA A 380 -3.85 -9.88 14.01
N PRO A 381 -2.80 -9.26 13.45
CA PRO A 381 -1.59 -9.99 13.09
C PRO A 381 -0.95 -10.65 14.30
N TYR A 382 -0.36 -11.82 14.09
CA TYR A 382 0.39 -12.52 15.13
C TYR A 382 1.64 -11.72 15.51
N TYR A 383 2.28 -11.14 14.52
CA TYR A 383 3.39 -10.23 14.67
C TYR A 383 3.31 -9.13 13.61
N ALA A 384 3.49 -7.88 14.01
CA ALA A 384 3.62 -6.75 13.10
C ALA A 384 4.89 -5.98 13.44
N TYR A 385 5.70 -5.64 12.43
CA TYR A 385 6.95 -4.90 12.63
C TYR A 385 6.98 -3.62 11.81
N ASN A 386 7.53 -2.56 12.41
CA ASN A 386 7.48 -1.21 11.86
C ASN A 386 8.56 -1.03 10.79
N HIS A 387 8.21 -0.45 9.64
CA HIS A 387 9.16 -0.15 8.57
C HIS A 387 10.37 0.66 9.05
N SER A 388 10.16 1.61 9.96
CA SER A 388 11.19 2.52 10.49
C SER A 388 11.88 2.02 11.76
N ALA A 389 11.64 0.79 12.20
CA ALA A 389 12.28 0.21 13.37
C ALA A 389 12.98 -1.10 13.04
N HIS A 390 14.07 -1.36 13.77
CA HIS A 390 14.74 -2.65 13.72
C HIS A 390 13.83 -3.75 14.29
N VAL A 391 13.89 -4.94 13.69
CA VAL A 391 13.18 -6.13 14.18
C VAL A 391 13.84 -6.65 15.45
N THR A 392 15.18 -6.62 15.52
CA THR A 392 15.95 -6.96 16.72
C THR A 392 16.95 -5.85 17.09
N PRO A 393 17.30 -5.65 18.38
CA PRO A 393 18.11 -4.50 18.81
C PRO A 393 19.52 -4.40 18.21
N ASP A 394 20.14 -5.55 17.91
CA ASP A 394 21.55 -5.64 17.50
C ASP A 394 21.71 -6.01 16.00
N GLU A 395 20.63 -5.92 15.21
CA GLU A 395 20.72 -6.26 13.80
C GLU A 395 21.48 -5.23 12.96
N THR A 396 22.02 -5.72 11.85
CA THR A 396 22.71 -4.88 10.84
C THR A 396 21.84 -4.57 9.62
N CYS A 397 20.60 -5.05 9.62
CA CYS A 397 19.63 -4.86 8.54
C CYS A 397 19.24 -3.39 8.43
N SER A 398 18.97 -2.90 7.22
CA SER A 398 18.44 -1.54 7.06
C SER A 398 17.02 -1.41 7.59
N VAL A 399 16.62 -0.18 7.87
CA VAL A 399 15.26 0.21 8.23
C VAL A 399 14.82 1.35 7.33
N GLY A 400 13.52 1.46 7.12
CA GLY A 400 12.90 2.47 6.30
C GLY A 400 11.88 1.89 5.33
N SER A 401 12.19 0.71 4.79
CA SER A 401 11.38 -0.03 3.83
C SER A 401 11.35 -1.48 4.26
N SER A 402 10.30 -2.19 3.86
CA SER A 402 10.09 -3.58 4.22
C SER A 402 9.25 -4.25 3.15
N SER A 403 9.47 -5.53 2.96
CA SER A 403 8.71 -6.38 2.04
C SER A 403 8.86 -7.81 2.50
N LEU A 404 7.92 -8.27 3.34
CA LEU A 404 7.92 -9.63 3.87
C LEU A 404 7.69 -10.65 2.73
N SER A 405 8.79 -11.29 2.31
CA SER A 405 8.89 -12.01 1.05
C SER A 405 9.42 -13.44 1.19
N GLY A 406 9.72 -13.87 2.42
CA GLY A 406 10.12 -15.23 2.75
C GLY A 406 9.44 -15.69 4.03
N LEU A 407 8.89 -16.92 4.06
CA LEU A 407 8.26 -17.48 5.25
C LEU A 407 8.32 -19.01 5.23
N THR A 408 8.92 -19.64 6.25
CA THR A 408 8.93 -21.10 6.40
C THR A 408 9.15 -21.53 7.85
N PHE A 409 8.57 -22.67 8.24
CA PHE A 409 8.90 -23.29 9.52
C PHE A 409 10.08 -24.23 9.38
N TYR A 410 10.94 -24.25 10.41
CA TYR A 410 11.92 -25.30 10.57
C TYR A 410 11.29 -26.53 11.21
N ALA A 411 11.18 -27.61 10.44
CA ALA A 411 10.52 -28.85 10.87
C ALA A 411 11.40 -29.79 11.71
N GLY A 412 12.58 -29.32 12.13
CA GLY A 412 13.62 -30.12 12.77
C GLY A 412 14.61 -30.70 11.76
N GLY A 413 15.77 -31.11 12.25
CA GLY A 413 16.86 -31.59 11.42
C GLY A 413 18.17 -31.52 12.17
N ASN A 414 19.24 -31.11 11.49
CA ASN A 414 20.57 -31.04 12.08
C ASN A 414 20.85 -29.73 12.82
N TYR A 415 20.00 -28.71 12.71
CA TYR A 415 20.22 -27.43 13.39
C TYR A 415 20.11 -27.58 14.92
N PRO A 416 20.65 -26.62 15.70
CA PRO A 416 20.46 -26.60 17.14
C PRO A 416 18.98 -26.68 17.54
N ALA A 417 18.68 -27.41 18.61
CA ALA A 417 17.31 -27.69 19.05
C ALA A 417 16.46 -26.45 19.36
N GLU A 418 17.08 -25.29 19.56
CA GLU A 418 16.38 -23.99 19.72
C GLU A 418 15.65 -23.55 18.44
N TYR A 419 16.12 -23.98 17.26
CA TYR A 419 15.46 -23.72 15.97
C TYR A 419 14.29 -24.67 15.70
N ASP A 420 14.11 -25.75 16.47
CA ASP A 420 13.04 -26.73 16.25
C ASP A 420 11.65 -26.09 16.42
N GLY A 421 10.93 -25.94 15.31
CA GLY A 421 9.63 -25.27 15.24
C GLY A 421 9.72 -23.74 15.20
N ALA A 422 10.90 -23.17 14.97
CA ALA A 422 11.06 -21.74 14.70
C ALA A 422 10.44 -21.36 13.35
N LEU A 423 9.91 -20.13 13.28
CA LEU A 423 9.42 -19.53 12.05
C LEU A 423 10.52 -18.64 11.48
N PHE A 424 11.09 -19.06 10.35
CA PHE A 424 12.01 -18.24 9.57
C PHE A 424 11.23 -17.32 8.66
N PHE A 425 11.62 -16.05 8.62
CA PHE A 425 11.02 -15.07 7.74
C PHE A 425 12.07 -14.14 7.16
N GLY A 426 11.85 -13.73 5.91
CA GLY A 426 12.78 -12.91 5.14
C GLY A 426 12.10 -11.67 4.60
N ASP A 427 12.85 -10.57 4.55
CA ASP A 427 12.41 -9.30 4.01
C ASP A 427 13.33 -8.88 2.86
N TYR A 428 12.74 -8.71 1.67
CA TYR A 428 13.46 -8.39 0.44
C TYR A 428 14.14 -7.03 0.54
N SER A 429 13.40 -5.99 0.94
CA SER A 429 13.88 -4.61 0.97
C SER A 429 14.98 -4.41 2.01
N ARG A 430 14.84 -5.05 3.17
CA ARG A 430 15.87 -5.01 4.24
C ARG A 430 17.06 -5.93 3.99
N ARG A 431 16.97 -6.81 2.99
CA ARG A 431 17.97 -7.84 2.67
C ARG A 431 18.34 -8.70 3.88
N CYS A 432 17.34 -9.15 4.62
CA CYS A 432 17.54 -9.88 5.86
C CYS A 432 16.62 -11.09 6.02
N VAL A 433 17.13 -12.06 6.78
CA VAL A 433 16.42 -13.27 7.22
C VAL A 433 16.51 -13.33 8.74
N TRP A 434 15.38 -13.53 9.40
CA TRP A 434 15.29 -13.73 10.85
C TRP A 434 14.72 -15.11 11.16
N ALA A 435 14.95 -15.56 12.40
CA ALA A 435 14.27 -16.68 13.00
C ALA A 435 13.49 -16.21 14.24
N MET A 436 12.18 -16.41 14.22
CA MET A 436 11.31 -16.26 15.40
C MET A 436 11.29 -17.60 16.13
N LEU A 437 12.05 -17.69 17.22
CA LEU A 437 12.24 -18.93 17.97
C LEU A 437 10.98 -19.31 18.75
N LYS A 438 10.85 -20.60 19.04
CA LYS A 438 9.68 -21.13 19.74
C LYS A 438 9.65 -20.71 21.21
N GLY A 439 8.54 -20.13 21.65
CA GLY A 439 8.26 -19.82 23.06
C GLY A 439 7.81 -21.03 23.88
N SER A 440 7.58 -20.80 25.18
CA SER A 440 7.14 -21.85 26.12
C SER A 440 5.78 -22.47 25.79
N ASN A 441 4.93 -21.77 25.02
CA ASN A 441 3.64 -22.26 24.54
C ASN A 441 3.74 -23.10 23.25
N GLY A 442 4.95 -23.29 22.71
CA GLY A 442 5.20 -24.03 21.49
C GLY A 442 4.97 -23.26 20.18
N LEU A 443 4.60 -21.98 20.24
CA LEU A 443 4.45 -21.10 19.08
C LEU A 443 5.71 -20.25 18.87
N PRO A 444 5.97 -19.74 17.65
CA PRO A 444 6.98 -18.69 17.44
C PRO A 444 6.75 -17.52 18.41
N ASP A 445 7.76 -17.04 19.13
CA ASP A 445 7.61 -15.98 20.12
C ASP A 445 8.10 -14.64 19.54
N PRO A 446 7.21 -13.65 19.34
CA PRO A 446 7.61 -12.32 18.86
C PRO A 446 8.61 -11.60 19.79
N ALA A 447 8.73 -12.02 21.05
CA ALA A 447 9.74 -11.49 21.97
C ALA A 447 11.11 -12.17 21.83
N ASN A 448 11.23 -13.22 21.02
CA ASN A 448 12.44 -14.02 20.84
C ASN A 448 12.77 -14.20 19.35
N ILE A 449 13.13 -13.08 18.71
CA ILE A 449 13.56 -13.05 17.31
C ILE A 449 15.07 -12.81 17.27
N ILE A 450 15.76 -13.51 16.37
CA ILE A 450 17.18 -13.33 16.09
C ILE A 450 17.41 -13.06 14.60
N GLN A 451 18.38 -12.18 14.28
CA GLN A 451 18.89 -12.09 12.91
C GLN A 451 19.61 -13.41 12.56
N PHE A 452 19.28 -13.97 11.41
CA PHE A 452 19.86 -15.22 10.92
C PHE A 452 20.80 -14.99 9.74
N ALA A 453 20.39 -14.26 8.71
CA ALA A 453 21.24 -13.94 7.57
C ALA A 453 20.98 -12.52 7.05
N SER A 454 21.91 -11.98 6.27
CA SER A 454 21.79 -10.66 5.67
C SER A 454 22.59 -10.54 4.37
N GLY A 455 22.29 -9.52 3.57
CA GLY A 455 23.11 -9.13 2.41
C GLY A 455 22.48 -9.40 1.04
N TYR A 456 21.29 -10.01 1.01
CA TYR A 456 20.52 -10.22 -0.23
C TYR A 456 19.02 -10.15 0.03
N GLY A 457 18.25 -9.68 -0.96
CA GLY A 457 16.79 -9.73 -0.94
C GLY A 457 16.28 -11.14 -1.24
N SER A 458 15.61 -11.78 -0.28
CA SER A 458 15.06 -13.12 -0.48
C SER A 458 13.61 -13.08 -0.96
N THR A 459 13.23 -13.93 -1.91
CA THR A 459 11.84 -14.07 -2.38
C THR A 459 11.20 -15.40 -1.97
N ARG A 460 11.92 -16.28 -1.28
CA ARG A 460 11.40 -17.57 -0.79
C ARG A 460 12.37 -18.14 0.22
N LEU A 461 11.83 -18.62 1.33
CA LEU A 461 12.52 -19.50 2.27
C LEU A 461 11.82 -20.86 2.25
N VAL A 462 12.58 -21.94 2.32
CA VAL A 462 12.03 -23.30 2.39
C VAL A 462 13.02 -24.24 3.06
N THR A 463 12.52 -25.22 3.81
CA THR A 463 13.35 -26.31 4.34
C THR A 463 13.45 -27.42 3.28
N GLY A 464 14.67 -27.78 2.89
CA GLY A 464 14.92 -28.85 1.91
C GLY A 464 14.80 -30.26 2.50
N PRO A 465 14.92 -31.32 1.68
CA PRO A 465 14.67 -32.71 2.10
C PRO A 465 15.57 -33.22 3.24
N ALA A 466 16.79 -32.68 3.37
CA ALA A 466 17.73 -33.02 4.43
C ALA A 466 17.55 -32.18 5.71
N GLY A 467 16.55 -31.31 5.76
CA GLY A 467 16.28 -30.45 6.91
C GLY A 467 17.14 -29.18 6.96
N ASP A 468 17.84 -28.82 5.89
CA ASP A 468 18.56 -27.54 5.79
C ASP A 468 17.63 -26.42 5.28
N LEU A 469 17.89 -25.19 5.69
CA LEU A 469 17.18 -24.01 5.18
C LEU A 469 17.78 -23.58 3.84
N PHE A 470 16.91 -23.30 2.88
CA PHE A 470 17.25 -22.71 1.59
C PHE A 470 16.57 -21.36 1.43
N ALA A 471 17.25 -20.46 0.74
CA ALA A 471 16.73 -19.14 0.38
C ALA A 471 16.92 -18.89 -1.12
N VAL A 472 15.89 -18.36 -1.77
CA VAL A 472 16.04 -17.77 -3.11
C VAL A 472 16.64 -16.38 -2.91
N ASP A 473 17.84 -16.16 -3.46
CA ASP A 473 18.52 -14.87 -3.53
C ASP A 473 18.17 -14.22 -4.87
N TYR A 474 17.20 -13.32 -4.83
CA TYR A 474 16.66 -12.66 -6.03
C TYR A 474 17.67 -11.65 -6.60
N ASP A 475 18.35 -10.91 -5.72
CA ASP A 475 19.30 -9.86 -6.09
C ASP A 475 20.46 -10.40 -6.93
N ASN A 476 20.96 -11.60 -6.60
CA ASN A 476 22.14 -12.19 -7.23
C ASN A 476 21.83 -13.39 -8.14
N GLY A 477 20.55 -13.72 -8.34
CA GLY A 477 20.17 -14.82 -9.22
C GLY A 477 20.69 -16.19 -8.73
N ALA A 478 20.50 -16.48 -7.46
CA ALA A 478 21.11 -17.63 -6.79
C ALA A 478 20.14 -18.36 -5.85
N ILE A 479 20.46 -19.61 -5.54
CA ILE A 479 19.84 -20.37 -4.45
C ILE A 479 20.89 -20.57 -3.35
N LYS A 480 20.58 -20.08 -2.15
CA LYS A 480 21.43 -20.22 -0.95
C LYS A 480 20.97 -21.41 -0.11
N ARG A 481 21.92 -22.07 0.54
CA ARG A 481 21.72 -23.15 1.51
C ARG A 481 22.48 -22.83 2.78
N TYR A 482 21.85 -23.05 3.92
CA TYR A 482 22.48 -22.92 5.23
C TYR A 482 22.73 -24.31 5.80
N VAL A 483 23.98 -24.61 6.12
CA VAL A 483 24.40 -25.92 6.65
C VAL A 483 24.92 -25.72 8.07
N TYR A 484 24.50 -26.58 9.00
CA TYR A 484 24.96 -26.55 10.39
C TYR A 484 25.89 -27.71 10.73
N SER A 485 26.96 -27.43 11.50
CA SER A 485 27.79 -28.46 12.12
C SER A 485 28.19 -28.07 13.56
N ALA A 486 27.91 -28.97 14.51
CA ALA A 486 28.23 -28.78 15.93
C ALA A 486 29.70 -29.08 16.31
N THR A 487 30.43 -29.79 15.45
CA THR A 487 31.80 -30.24 15.72
C THR A 487 32.85 -29.53 14.88
N ASN A 488 32.54 -29.28 13.62
CA ASN A 488 33.47 -28.73 12.64
C ASN A 488 32.69 -28.35 11.38
N ASN A 489 32.62 -27.08 11.08
CA ASN A 489 32.02 -26.55 9.86
C ASN A 489 33.02 -26.71 8.72
N PRO A 490 32.59 -27.18 7.54
CA PRO A 490 33.48 -27.13 6.39
C PRO A 490 33.82 -25.67 6.08
N PRO A 491 35.06 -25.40 5.62
CA PRO A 491 35.48 -24.04 5.32
C PRO A 491 34.67 -23.48 4.14
N THR A 492 34.63 -22.17 3.99
CA THR A 492 34.15 -21.50 2.77
C THR A 492 35.35 -21.17 1.90
N ALA A 493 35.45 -21.83 0.74
CA ALA A 493 36.51 -21.57 -0.23
C ALA A 493 36.19 -20.32 -1.08
N VAL A 494 37.14 -19.39 -1.14
CA VAL A 494 37.05 -18.16 -1.93
C VAL A 494 38.30 -18.01 -2.78
N ILE A 495 38.13 -17.80 -4.08
CA ILE A 495 39.19 -17.37 -4.98
C ILE A 495 39.03 -15.88 -5.24
N GLN A 496 40.05 -15.10 -4.90
CA GLN A 496 40.25 -13.76 -5.44
C GLN A 496 41.31 -13.82 -6.54
N THR A 497 41.12 -13.01 -7.58
CA THR A 497 42.08 -12.90 -8.68
C THR A 497 42.22 -11.45 -9.11
N ASP A 498 43.41 -11.06 -9.56
CA ASP A 498 43.66 -9.73 -10.11
C ASP A 498 43.10 -9.55 -11.52
N ARG A 499 42.85 -10.65 -12.25
CA ARG A 499 42.16 -10.65 -13.56
C ARG A 499 41.65 -12.04 -13.94
N THR A 500 40.50 -12.09 -14.61
CA THR A 500 39.93 -13.33 -15.16
C THR A 500 40.05 -13.42 -16.68
N SER A 501 40.63 -12.42 -17.34
CA SER A 501 40.78 -12.38 -18.78
C SER A 501 41.92 -11.47 -19.24
N GLY A 502 42.34 -11.63 -20.50
CA GLY A 502 43.34 -10.78 -21.15
C GLY A 502 44.17 -11.50 -22.21
N ASN A 503 45.05 -10.75 -22.87
CA ASN A 503 45.89 -11.24 -23.95
C ASN A 503 47.00 -12.21 -23.48
N PRO A 504 47.34 -13.25 -24.26
CA PRO A 504 48.42 -14.16 -23.93
C PRO A 504 49.81 -13.51 -24.11
N PRO A 505 50.81 -13.87 -23.28
CA PRO A 505 50.67 -14.69 -22.06
C PRO A 505 49.98 -13.90 -20.94
N LEU A 506 48.91 -14.46 -20.41
CA LEU A 506 48.12 -13.86 -19.34
C LEU A 506 48.65 -14.35 -17.99
N GLN A 507 49.38 -13.49 -17.29
CA GLN A 507 49.71 -13.72 -15.88
C GLN A 507 48.52 -13.36 -14.99
N VAL A 508 48.18 -14.27 -14.08
CA VAL A 508 47.10 -14.13 -13.11
C VAL A 508 47.62 -14.46 -11.72
N ASN A 509 47.32 -13.60 -10.76
CA ASN A 509 47.56 -13.82 -9.34
C ASN A 509 46.29 -14.33 -8.70
N PHE A 510 46.35 -15.50 -8.07
CA PHE A 510 45.27 -16.10 -7.31
C PHE A 510 45.54 -15.95 -5.82
N ASP A 511 44.50 -15.59 -5.08
CA ASP A 511 44.54 -15.42 -3.64
C ASP A 511 43.35 -16.15 -2.99
N GLY A 512 43.67 -17.17 -2.22
CA GLY A 512 42.71 -17.96 -1.45
C GLY A 512 42.47 -17.44 -0.03
N THR A 513 43.17 -16.39 0.42
CA THR A 513 43.17 -15.93 1.82
C THR A 513 41.84 -15.33 2.29
N ALA A 514 40.94 -14.97 1.36
CA ALA A 514 39.57 -14.60 1.68
C ALA A 514 38.68 -15.79 2.06
N SER A 515 39.19 -17.02 1.91
CA SER A 515 38.55 -18.22 2.44
C SER A 515 38.49 -18.14 3.96
N SER A 516 37.41 -18.65 4.53
CA SER A 516 37.17 -18.55 5.97
C SER A 516 36.65 -19.87 6.51
N ASP A 517 36.80 -20.02 7.82
CA ASP A 517 36.25 -21.14 8.56
C ASP A 517 35.39 -20.57 9.69
N ALA A 518 34.18 -21.09 9.87
CA ALA A 518 33.25 -20.59 10.88
C ALA A 518 33.74 -20.86 12.31
N ASP A 519 34.57 -21.89 12.48
CA ASP A 519 35.20 -22.27 13.75
C ASP A 519 36.58 -21.60 13.93
N ASN A 520 37.02 -20.79 12.95
CA ASN A 520 38.34 -20.17 12.85
C ASN A 520 39.49 -21.20 12.85
N ASP A 521 39.28 -22.39 12.31
CA ASP A 521 40.34 -23.38 12.16
C ASP A 521 41.40 -22.94 11.12
N PRO A 522 42.68 -23.33 11.30
CA PRO A 522 43.73 -23.04 10.32
C PRO A 522 43.47 -23.72 8.98
N LEU A 523 43.47 -22.93 7.91
CA LEU A 523 43.18 -23.40 6.55
C LEU A 523 44.41 -23.88 5.79
N THR A 524 44.21 -24.91 4.97
CA THR A 524 45.16 -25.40 3.96
C THR A 524 44.54 -25.29 2.56
N TYR A 525 45.37 -25.05 1.56
CA TYR A 525 44.96 -24.77 0.19
C TYR A 525 45.53 -25.83 -0.75
N ALA A 526 44.77 -26.18 -1.78
CA ALA A 526 45.23 -27.01 -2.88
C ALA A 526 44.59 -26.47 -4.18
N TRP A 527 45.41 -26.12 -5.16
CA TRP A 527 44.98 -25.49 -6.40
C TRP A 527 45.02 -26.45 -7.57
N ASP A 528 44.03 -26.34 -8.43
CA ASP A 528 43.95 -26.85 -9.81
C ASP A 528 44.04 -25.61 -10.71
N LEU A 529 45.24 -25.26 -11.15
CA LEU A 529 45.54 -24.09 -11.97
C LEU A 529 45.44 -24.40 -13.45
N ASP A 530 45.68 -25.64 -13.89
CA ASP A 530 45.66 -26.00 -15.31
C ASP A 530 44.29 -26.53 -15.82
N GLY A 531 43.37 -26.81 -14.91
CA GLY A 531 41.99 -27.17 -15.18
C GLY A 531 41.76 -28.67 -15.43
N ASP A 532 42.76 -29.52 -15.18
CA ASP A 532 42.66 -30.98 -15.38
C ASP A 532 41.81 -31.71 -14.33
N GLY A 533 41.40 -30.99 -13.27
CA GLY A 533 40.57 -31.49 -12.17
C GLY A 533 41.36 -32.06 -10.99
N GLN A 534 42.69 -32.02 -11.03
CA GLN A 534 43.60 -32.40 -9.95
C GLN A 534 44.04 -31.16 -9.17
N TYR A 535 44.08 -31.26 -7.84
CA TYR A 535 44.45 -30.16 -6.96
C TYR A 535 45.93 -30.27 -6.53
N ASP A 536 46.85 -30.39 -7.48
CA ASP A 536 48.27 -30.69 -7.25
C ASP A 536 49.25 -29.59 -7.71
N ASP A 537 48.76 -28.47 -8.26
CA ASP A 537 49.61 -27.40 -8.79
C ASP A 537 50.28 -26.53 -7.71
N SER A 538 49.56 -26.25 -6.62
CA SER A 538 50.09 -25.42 -5.53
C SER A 538 49.35 -25.64 -4.22
N THR A 539 50.06 -25.45 -3.10
CA THR A 539 49.49 -25.45 -1.74
C THR A 539 49.61 -24.09 -1.04
N ALA A 540 50.16 -23.08 -1.73
CA ALA A 540 50.28 -21.74 -1.17
C ALA A 540 48.91 -21.05 -1.12
N ALA A 541 48.68 -20.22 -0.10
CA ALA A 541 47.46 -19.41 0.01
C ALA A 541 47.32 -18.42 -1.15
N THR A 542 48.45 -17.93 -1.68
CA THR A 542 48.53 -17.09 -2.88
C THR A 542 49.46 -17.73 -3.90
N VAL A 543 49.07 -17.77 -5.17
CA VAL A 543 49.87 -18.36 -6.26
C VAL A 543 49.72 -17.54 -7.55
N GLN A 544 50.78 -17.50 -8.37
CA GLN A 544 50.73 -16.88 -9.70
C GLN A 544 50.83 -17.97 -10.76
N ALA A 545 49.97 -17.91 -11.79
CA ALA A 545 50.06 -18.76 -12.97
C ALA A 545 50.06 -17.93 -14.25
N SER A 546 50.59 -18.50 -15.33
CA SER A 546 50.66 -17.85 -16.64
C SER A 546 50.02 -18.73 -17.69
N TYR A 547 49.08 -18.17 -18.44
CA TYR A 547 48.31 -18.90 -19.44
C TYR A 547 48.57 -18.38 -20.85
N SER A 548 48.84 -19.28 -21.79
CA SER A 548 49.09 -18.95 -23.21
C SER A 548 47.87 -19.20 -24.09
N THR A 549 46.97 -20.08 -23.67
CA THR A 549 45.71 -20.43 -24.35
C THR A 549 44.64 -20.72 -23.31
N GLY A 550 43.36 -20.56 -23.65
CA GLY A 550 42.23 -20.80 -22.76
C GLY A 550 40.91 -20.76 -23.54
N PRO A 551 39.75 -20.93 -22.89
CA PRO A 551 39.52 -20.78 -21.44
C PRO A 551 40.10 -21.90 -20.57
N VAL A 552 40.51 -21.56 -19.34
CA VAL A 552 41.01 -22.51 -18.32
C VAL A 552 40.13 -22.38 -17.07
N THR A 553 39.67 -23.50 -16.50
CA THR A 553 38.89 -23.48 -15.25
C THR A 553 39.82 -23.71 -14.08
N VAL A 554 40.09 -22.66 -13.30
CA VAL A 554 40.92 -22.75 -12.10
C VAL A 554 40.04 -23.12 -10.92
N ARG A 555 40.48 -24.08 -10.09
CA ARG A 555 39.78 -24.50 -8.89
C ARG A 555 40.67 -24.36 -7.66
N LEU A 556 40.05 -24.06 -6.53
CA LEU A 556 40.68 -24.04 -5.23
C LEU A 556 39.91 -25.00 -4.32
N LYS A 557 40.64 -25.92 -3.71
CA LYS A 557 40.17 -26.71 -2.57
C LYS A 557 40.77 -26.16 -1.29
N VAL A 558 39.92 -25.85 -0.33
CA VAL A 558 40.30 -25.43 1.02
C VAL A 558 39.94 -26.53 2.00
N SER A 559 40.82 -26.80 2.94
CA SER A 559 40.66 -27.83 3.98
C SER A 559 40.98 -27.23 5.34
N ASP A 560 40.12 -27.49 6.32
CA ASP A 560 40.28 -27.10 7.74
C ASP A 560 41.23 -28.02 8.53
N GLY A 561 41.67 -29.13 7.93
CA GLY A 561 42.51 -30.14 8.60
C GLY A 561 41.79 -30.97 9.68
N LYS A 562 40.46 -30.81 9.80
CA LYS A 562 39.53 -31.54 10.68
C LYS A 562 38.58 -32.44 9.91
N GLY A 563 38.69 -32.46 8.58
CA GLY A 563 37.94 -33.34 7.68
C GLY A 563 36.90 -32.60 6.86
N GLY A 564 36.69 -31.30 7.09
CA GLY A 564 35.87 -30.45 6.23
C GLY A 564 36.71 -29.88 5.09
N THR A 565 36.13 -29.91 3.89
CA THR A 565 36.74 -29.29 2.71
C THR A 565 35.68 -28.58 1.90
N ALA A 566 36.04 -27.48 1.26
CA ALA A 566 35.23 -26.84 0.24
C ALA A 566 36.03 -26.60 -1.03
N THR A 567 35.34 -26.60 -2.15
CA THR A 567 35.90 -26.30 -3.46
C THR A 567 35.19 -25.11 -4.06
N THR A 568 35.92 -24.25 -4.75
CA THR A 568 35.37 -23.17 -5.57
C THR A 568 36.15 -23.08 -6.87
N SER A 569 35.60 -22.43 -7.89
CA SER A 569 36.24 -22.31 -9.20
C SER A 569 36.03 -20.96 -9.84
N THR A 570 36.97 -20.55 -10.69
CA THR A 570 36.88 -19.36 -11.54
C THR A 570 37.39 -19.69 -12.94
N GLN A 571 36.81 -19.07 -13.97
CA GLN A 571 37.25 -19.27 -15.35
C GLN A 571 38.21 -18.16 -15.77
N ILE A 572 39.33 -18.55 -16.39
CA ILE A 572 40.34 -17.66 -16.96
C ILE A 572 40.23 -17.68 -18.49
N ASN A 573 39.84 -16.54 -19.07
CA ASN A 573 39.61 -16.36 -20.49
C ASN A 573 40.83 -15.72 -21.16
N VAL A 574 41.69 -16.55 -21.76
CA VAL A 574 42.94 -16.12 -22.39
C VAL A 574 42.71 -15.75 -23.85
N GLY A 575 43.24 -14.62 -24.29
CA GLY A 575 43.06 -14.10 -25.66
C GLY A 575 41.71 -13.44 -25.91
N ASN A 576 40.99 -13.11 -24.84
CA ASN A 576 39.77 -12.32 -24.88
C ASN A 576 39.86 -11.23 -23.81
N THR A 577 39.47 -10.00 -24.12
CA THR A 577 39.37 -8.90 -23.16
C THR A 577 37.90 -8.54 -22.94
N ALA A 578 37.56 -7.93 -21.79
CA ALA A 578 36.18 -7.48 -21.60
C ALA A 578 35.87 -6.32 -22.57
N PRO A 579 34.64 -6.24 -23.11
CA PRO A 579 34.27 -5.13 -23.97
C PRO A 579 34.32 -3.80 -23.21
N THR A 580 34.38 -2.68 -23.91
CA THR A 580 34.23 -1.33 -23.33
C THR A 580 32.86 -0.78 -23.71
N ALA A 581 31.95 -0.65 -22.74
CA ALA A 581 30.63 -0.08 -22.93
C ALA A 581 30.63 1.44 -22.74
N SER A 582 29.73 2.14 -23.44
CA SER A 582 29.54 3.58 -23.33
C SER A 582 28.06 3.94 -23.48
N ILE A 583 27.54 4.74 -22.55
CA ILE A 583 26.22 5.36 -22.63
C ILE A 583 26.40 6.74 -23.25
N THR A 584 25.79 6.97 -24.42
CA THR A 584 25.84 8.26 -25.12
C THR A 584 24.67 9.17 -24.74
N SER A 585 23.51 8.57 -24.47
CA SER A 585 22.30 9.25 -23.97
C SER A 585 21.53 8.27 -23.08
N PRO A 586 20.82 8.74 -22.05
CA PRO A 586 20.69 10.12 -21.56
C PRO A 586 21.94 10.64 -20.82
N SER A 587 22.09 11.97 -20.76
CA SER A 587 23.06 12.63 -19.89
C SER A 587 22.57 12.61 -18.43
N PRO A 588 23.45 12.48 -17.42
CA PRO A 588 23.07 12.60 -16.01
C PRO A 588 22.41 13.94 -15.63
N ALA A 589 22.54 14.97 -16.47
CA ALA A 589 21.91 16.28 -16.25
C ALA A 589 20.42 16.31 -16.62
N ILE A 590 19.92 15.30 -17.32
CA ILE A 590 18.49 15.18 -17.64
C ILE A 590 17.74 14.88 -16.35
N THR A 591 16.65 15.62 -16.14
CA THR A 591 15.67 15.33 -15.11
C THR A 591 14.36 14.94 -15.78
N TRP A 592 13.58 14.09 -15.12
CA TRP A 592 12.38 13.48 -15.70
C TRP A 592 11.14 13.77 -14.87
N LYS A 593 9.97 13.85 -15.51
CA LYS A 593 8.67 13.77 -14.84
C LYS A 593 7.96 12.48 -15.21
N VAL A 594 6.99 12.05 -14.42
CA VAL A 594 6.21 10.84 -14.69
C VAL A 594 5.57 10.92 -16.08
N GLY A 595 5.65 9.81 -16.83
CA GLY A 595 5.19 9.68 -18.21
C GLY A 595 6.10 10.33 -19.26
N GLU A 596 7.17 11.04 -18.88
CA GLU A 596 8.13 11.61 -19.84
C GLU A 596 8.87 10.49 -20.58
N THR A 597 8.80 10.48 -21.92
CA THR A 597 9.56 9.52 -22.74
C THR A 597 11.03 9.93 -22.79
N ILE A 598 11.91 9.05 -22.33
CA ILE A 598 13.36 9.23 -22.34
C ILE A 598 13.96 8.28 -23.37
N SER A 599 14.65 8.85 -24.36
CA SER A 599 15.45 8.08 -25.31
C SER A 599 16.84 7.79 -24.75
N PHE A 600 17.32 6.58 -25.02
CA PHE A 600 18.66 6.14 -24.67
C PHE A 600 19.41 5.62 -25.89
N SER A 601 20.74 5.72 -25.83
CA SER A 601 21.63 5.13 -26.81
C SER A 601 22.99 4.84 -26.18
N GLY A 602 23.63 3.80 -26.69
CA GLY A 602 24.94 3.37 -26.25
C GLY A 602 25.62 2.52 -27.30
N SER A 603 26.90 2.28 -27.06
CA SER A 603 27.74 1.44 -27.90
C SER A 603 28.67 0.62 -27.02
N ALA A 604 29.22 -0.44 -27.59
CA ALA A 604 30.37 -1.09 -27.01
C ALA A 604 31.36 -1.49 -28.09
N SER A 605 32.64 -1.52 -27.72
CA SER A 605 33.71 -2.05 -28.55
C SER A 605 34.55 -3.02 -27.75
N ASP A 606 34.89 -4.12 -28.38
CA ASP A 606 35.79 -5.14 -27.87
C ASP A 606 37.10 -5.12 -28.67
N ALA A 607 38.24 -5.42 -28.05
CA ALA A 607 39.53 -5.34 -28.73
C ALA A 607 39.68 -6.44 -29.79
N GLU A 608 39.10 -7.61 -29.53
CA GLU A 608 39.16 -8.78 -30.40
C GLU A 608 38.06 -8.78 -31.47
N GLN A 609 36.88 -8.22 -31.18
CA GLN A 609 35.71 -8.24 -32.07
C GLN A 609 35.41 -6.90 -32.75
N GLY A 610 36.03 -5.79 -32.31
CA GLY A 610 35.70 -4.46 -32.79
C GLY A 610 34.37 -3.95 -32.21
N ALA A 611 33.55 -3.27 -33.02
CA ALA A 611 32.26 -2.75 -32.56
C ALA A 611 31.26 -3.90 -32.33
N LEU A 612 30.69 -3.97 -31.13
CA LEU A 612 29.69 -4.98 -30.80
C LEU A 612 28.31 -4.61 -31.39
N PRO A 613 27.55 -5.59 -31.91
CA PRO A 613 26.21 -5.35 -32.44
C PRO A 613 25.22 -5.00 -31.32
N GLY A 614 24.11 -4.35 -31.65
CA GLY A 614 23.07 -4.01 -30.66
C GLY A 614 22.50 -5.23 -29.91
N SER A 615 22.52 -6.43 -30.51
CA SER A 615 22.11 -7.68 -29.88
C SER A 615 23.02 -8.12 -28.71
N ALA A 616 24.21 -7.53 -28.59
CA ALA A 616 25.15 -7.75 -27.49
C ALA A 616 24.97 -6.74 -26.33
N LEU A 617 24.03 -5.79 -26.48
CA LEU A 617 23.79 -4.71 -25.53
C LEU A 617 22.43 -4.88 -24.87
N THR A 618 22.43 -5.14 -23.57
CA THR A 618 21.24 -5.25 -22.75
C THR A 618 21.16 -4.06 -21.80
N TRP A 619 19.98 -3.45 -21.71
CA TRP A 619 19.67 -2.33 -20.85
C TRP A 619 18.69 -2.77 -19.78
N SER A 620 18.91 -2.33 -18.53
CA SER A 620 17.95 -2.49 -17.44
C SER A 620 17.56 -1.12 -16.91
N LEU A 621 16.26 -0.87 -16.81
CA LEU A 621 15.72 0.30 -16.12
C LEU A 621 15.38 -0.09 -14.68
N LEU A 622 16.11 0.53 -13.75
CA LEU A 622 15.96 0.29 -12.32
C LEU A 622 15.36 1.53 -11.66
N MET A 623 14.30 1.35 -10.88
CA MET A 623 13.76 2.38 -10.00
C MET A 623 14.35 2.18 -8.61
N HIS A 624 15.08 3.18 -8.12
CA HIS A 624 15.54 3.24 -6.74
C HIS A 624 14.50 4.01 -5.93
N HIS A 625 13.75 3.29 -5.10
CA HIS A 625 12.74 3.85 -4.21
C HIS A 625 13.35 4.08 -2.83
N CYS A 626 13.44 5.35 -2.41
CA CYS A 626 14.19 5.80 -1.24
C CYS A 626 13.38 6.76 -0.33
N PRO A 627 12.15 6.42 0.10
CA PRO A 627 11.34 7.26 0.99
C PRO A 627 12.01 7.44 2.37
N SER A 628 12.91 6.51 2.70
CA SER A 628 13.60 6.35 3.97
C SER A 628 14.95 5.63 3.75
N ASP A 629 14.94 4.33 3.46
CA ASP A 629 16.06 3.57 2.88
C ASP A 629 15.76 3.16 1.43
N CYS A 630 16.79 2.76 0.69
CA CYS A 630 16.68 2.48 -0.73
C CYS A 630 16.52 0.99 -1.01
N HIS A 631 15.49 0.62 -1.76
CA HIS A 631 15.39 -0.65 -2.47
C HIS A 631 15.16 -0.40 -3.96
N VAL A 632 15.27 -1.48 -4.75
CA VAL A 632 15.25 -1.39 -6.21
C VAL A 632 14.15 -2.27 -6.78
N HIS A 633 13.33 -1.68 -7.65
CA HIS A 633 12.46 -2.39 -8.57
C HIS A 633 13.10 -2.42 -9.95
N GLN A 634 13.19 -3.60 -10.57
CA GLN A 634 13.48 -3.69 -12.00
C GLN A 634 12.19 -3.42 -12.78
N ILE A 635 12.17 -2.32 -13.52
CA ILE A 635 10.98 -1.83 -14.23
C ILE A 635 10.80 -2.58 -15.56
N THR A 636 11.89 -2.69 -16.33
CA THR A 636 11.93 -3.36 -17.64
C THR A 636 13.38 -3.58 -18.06
N SER A 637 13.61 -4.54 -18.95
CA SER A 637 14.87 -4.74 -19.67
C SER A 637 14.68 -4.68 -21.19
N MET A 638 15.67 -4.15 -21.90
CA MET A 638 15.63 -3.93 -23.36
C MET A 638 16.94 -4.38 -24.01
N THR A 639 16.90 -4.77 -25.27
CA THR A 639 18.11 -5.15 -26.04
C THR A 639 18.26 -4.25 -27.27
N GLY A 640 19.47 -3.74 -27.51
CA GLY A 640 19.77 -2.88 -28.66
C GLY A 640 20.76 -1.76 -28.36
N SER A 641 21.23 -1.08 -29.41
CA SER A 641 22.10 0.10 -29.28
C SER A 641 21.35 1.38 -28.93
N SER A 642 20.02 1.39 -29.02
CA SER A 642 19.18 2.53 -28.66
C SER A 642 17.74 2.09 -28.40
N GLY A 643 16.99 2.92 -27.69
CA GLY A 643 15.57 2.73 -27.45
C GLY A 643 14.95 3.90 -26.69
N SER A 644 13.77 3.69 -26.13
CA SER A 644 13.13 4.66 -25.24
C SER A 644 12.23 3.99 -24.23
N PHE A 645 12.02 4.62 -23.08
CA PHE A 645 11.06 4.20 -22.07
C PHE A 645 10.27 5.41 -21.56
N ALA A 646 9.07 5.18 -21.03
CA ALA A 646 8.34 6.19 -20.28
C ALA A 646 8.82 6.20 -18.82
N ALA A 647 9.13 7.36 -18.26
CA ALA A 647 9.53 7.48 -16.87
C ALA A 647 8.36 7.05 -15.95
N PRO A 648 8.54 6.02 -15.10
CA PRO A 648 7.47 5.49 -14.27
C PRO A 648 7.11 6.43 -13.12
N ASP A 649 5.93 6.19 -12.52
CA ASP A 649 5.52 6.83 -11.26
C ASP A 649 6.08 6.07 -10.05
N HIS A 650 6.39 6.81 -8.97
CA HIS A 650 6.79 6.28 -7.67
C HIS A 650 6.78 7.39 -6.60
N GLU A 651 6.60 7.03 -5.32
CA GLU A 651 6.75 7.98 -4.20
C GLU A 651 8.16 8.62 -4.18
N TYR A 652 8.25 9.90 -3.84
CA TYR A 652 9.52 10.61 -3.65
C TYR A 652 10.02 10.48 -2.19
N PRO A 653 11.35 10.36 -1.93
CA PRO A 653 12.46 10.34 -2.88
C PRO A 653 12.62 9.04 -3.68
N SER A 654 12.77 9.18 -5.00
CA SER A 654 13.13 8.09 -5.90
C SER A 654 14.00 8.61 -7.05
N TYR A 655 14.77 7.74 -7.70
CA TYR A 655 15.51 8.06 -8.93
C TYR A 655 15.61 6.86 -9.86
N LEU A 656 15.85 7.12 -11.15
CA LEU A 656 16.08 6.06 -12.13
C LEU A 656 17.56 5.80 -12.29
N GLU A 657 17.92 4.53 -12.43
CA GLU A 657 19.21 4.09 -12.95
C GLU A 657 18.97 3.35 -14.26
N LEU A 658 19.58 3.83 -15.34
CA LEU A 658 19.63 3.12 -16.61
C LEU A 658 21.00 2.43 -16.73
N LYS A 659 21.00 1.10 -16.71
CA LYS A 659 22.20 0.26 -16.71
C LYS A 659 22.38 -0.44 -18.05
N LEU A 660 23.48 -0.17 -18.76
CA LEU A 660 23.92 -0.87 -19.97
C LEU A 660 24.91 -1.97 -19.59
N THR A 661 24.60 -3.20 -20.00
CA THR A 661 25.51 -4.35 -19.97
C THR A 661 25.86 -4.73 -21.40
N ALA A 662 27.14 -4.65 -21.76
CA ALA A 662 27.65 -5.17 -23.02
C ALA A 662 28.26 -6.54 -22.78
N LYS A 663 27.93 -7.54 -23.61
CA LYS A 663 28.48 -8.89 -23.53
C LYS A 663 29.15 -9.27 -24.84
N ASP A 664 30.41 -9.68 -24.79
CA ASP A 664 31.13 -10.14 -25.97
C ASP A 664 30.79 -11.60 -26.33
N ALA A 665 31.29 -12.11 -27.45
CA ALA A 665 31.09 -13.50 -27.86
C ALA A 665 31.77 -14.54 -26.93
N GLY A 666 32.80 -14.14 -26.16
CA GLY A 666 33.48 -14.97 -25.16
C GLY A 666 32.77 -14.99 -23.80
N GLY A 667 31.69 -14.23 -23.65
CA GLY A 667 30.88 -14.15 -22.45
C GLY A 667 31.31 -13.09 -21.43
N LEU A 668 32.39 -12.34 -21.68
CA LEU A 668 32.82 -11.26 -20.78
C LEU A 668 31.92 -10.03 -20.95
N THR A 669 31.79 -9.26 -19.87
CA THR A 669 30.89 -8.12 -19.83
C THR A 669 31.56 -6.86 -19.30
N ASP A 670 31.12 -5.70 -19.80
CA ASP A 670 31.30 -4.41 -19.14
C ASP A 670 29.95 -3.75 -18.90
N VAL A 671 29.87 -3.05 -17.77
CA VAL A 671 28.65 -2.43 -17.28
C VAL A 671 28.89 -0.94 -17.12
N LYS A 672 27.94 -0.13 -17.58
CA LYS A 672 27.87 1.31 -17.33
C LYS A 672 26.47 1.65 -16.88
N SER A 673 26.33 2.66 -16.03
CA SER A 673 25.01 3.17 -15.66
C SER A 673 24.97 4.68 -15.60
N VAL A 674 23.77 5.23 -15.75
CA VAL A 674 23.47 6.65 -15.57
C VAL A 674 22.32 6.79 -14.59
N ARG A 675 22.52 7.63 -13.56
CA ARG A 675 21.47 8.07 -12.65
C ARG A 675 20.73 9.25 -13.26
N LEU A 676 19.40 9.21 -13.19
CA LEU A 676 18.50 10.27 -13.63
C LEU A 676 17.61 10.68 -12.46
N ASP A 677 17.75 11.92 -12.00
CA ASP A 677 16.95 12.46 -10.90
C ASP A 677 15.60 13.01 -11.40
N PRO A 678 14.52 12.87 -10.62
CA PRO A 678 13.22 13.40 -11.00
C PRO A 678 13.17 14.93 -10.92
N LYS A 679 12.33 15.53 -11.78
CA LYS A 679 11.70 16.83 -11.55
C LYS A 679 10.73 16.67 -10.39
N THR A 680 10.82 17.56 -9.42
CA THR A 680 9.95 17.54 -8.24
C THR A 680 9.12 18.81 -8.16
N THR A 681 7.95 18.71 -7.55
CA THR A 681 7.07 19.83 -7.25
C THR A 681 6.72 19.85 -5.76
N LYS A 682 6.51 21.05 -5.22
CA LYS A 682 6.06 21.24 -3.85
C LYS A 682 4.55 21.38 -3.82
N LEU A 683 3.90 20.48 -3.09
CA LEU A 683 2.47 20.56 -2.78
C LEU A 683 2.29 21.21 -1.41
N SER A 684 1.33 22.12 -1.31
CA SER A 684 0.92 22.73 -0.03
C SER A 684 -0.54 22.38 0.24
N PHE A 685 -0.82 21.98 1.47
CA PHE A 685 -2.17 21.64 1.92
C PHE A 685 -2.60 22.65 2.97
N ALA A 686 -3.72 23.31 2.73
CA ALA A 686 -4.30 24.32 3.60
C ALA A 686 -5.74 23.97 3.96
N THR A 687 -6.24 24.54 5.04
CA THR A 687 -7.66 24.49 5.37
C THR A 687 -8.20 25.88 5.70
N GLN A 688 -9.50 26.05 5.48
CA GLN A 688 -10.25 27.21 5.94
C GLN A 688 -11.45 26.73 6.77
N PRO A 689 -11.49 27.02 8.10
CA PRO A 689 -10.46 27.68 8.90
C PRO A 689 -9.17 26.85 8.98
N SER A 690 -8.05 27.53 9.28
CA SER A 690 -6.73 26.89 9.40
C SER A 690 -6.67 25.98 10.63
N GLY A 691 -5.83 24.94 10.58
CA GLY A 691 -5.59 24.01 11.70
C GLY A 691 -6.39 22.70 11.64
N LEU A 692 -7.23 22.52 10.61
CA LEU A 692 -7.97 21.29 10.33
C LEU A 692 -7.07 20.25 9.65
N GLN A 693 -7.49 19.00 9.67
CA GLN A 693 -6.77 17.89 9.06
C GLN A 693 -7.21 17.66 7.61
N VAL A 694 -6.29 17.20 6.79
CA VAL A 694 -6.56 16.63 5.47
C VAL A 694 -5.70 15.39 5.31
N THR A 695 -6.12 14.45 4.49
CA THR A 695 -5.33 13.27 4.16
C THR A 695 -4.69 13.49 2.81
N TYR A 696 -3.38 13.26 2.72
CA TYR A 696 -2.66 13.19 1.47
C TYR A 696 -2.06 11.78 1.37
N LEU A 697 -2.42 11.05 0.31
CA LEU A 697 -2.16 9.62 0.17
C LEU A 697 -2.79 8.85 1.37
N ASP A 698 -1.95 8.30 2.23
CA ASP A 698 -2.26 7.53 3.43
C ASP A 698 -2.14 8.36 4.73
N LYS A 699 -1.48 9.53 4.66
CA LYS A 699 -1.06 10.31 5.83
C LYS A 699 -2.06 11.41 6.16
N SER A 700 -2.53 11.44 7.42
CA SER A 700 -3.28 12.58 7.95
C SER A 700 -2.34 13.73 8.31
N LEU A 701 -2.57 14.88 7.69
CA LEU A 701 -1.78 16.09 7.82
C LEU A 701 -2.60 17.19 8.49
N LYS A 702 -2.06 17.78 9.55
CA LYS A 702 -2.64 19.00 10.13
C LYS A 702 -2.21 20.22 9.31
N ALA A 703 -3.16 20.92 8.70
CA ALA A 703 -2.86 22.07 7.85
C ALA A 703 -2.50 23.33 8.65
N PRO A 704 -1.60 24.20 8.15
CA PRO A 704 -0.92 24.09 6.86
C PRO A 704 0.19 23.03 6.88
N ALA A 705 0.26 22.22 5.83
CA ALA A 705 1.28 21.19 5.64
C ALA A 705 1.85 21.25 4.21
N THR A 706 2.99 20.62 3.98
CA THR A 706 3.60 20.57 2.65
C THR A 706 4.21 19.20 2.38
N ALA A 707 4.17 18.76 1.13
CA ALA A 707 4.85 17.56 0.65
C ALA A 707 5.66 17.88 -0.60
N THR A 708 6.70 17.10 -0.86
CA THR A 708 7.44 17.11 -2.13
C THR A 708 7.11 15.82 -2.85
N THR A 709 6.74 15.91 -4.13
CA THR A 709 6.46 14.74 -4.97
C THR A 709 7.13 14.90 -6.34
N ILE A 710 7.23 13.79 -7.07
CA ILE A 710 7.68 13.79 -8.46
C ILE A 710 6.61 14.49 -9.31
N THR A 711 7.03 15.37 -10.20
CA THR A 711 6.11 16.03 -11.14
C THR A 711 5.42 14.97 -12.01
N GLY A 712 4.12 15.10 -12.24
CA GLY A 712 3.31 14.13 -12.98
C GLY A 712 2.87 12.91 -12.17
N SER A 713 3.34 12.76 -10.93
CA SER A 713 2.93 11.65 -10.05
C SER A 713 1.45 11.72 -9.70
N SER A 714 0.79 10.57 -9.69
CA SER A 714 -0.59 10.41 -9.23
C SER A 714 -0.63 10.50 -7.70
N GLY A 715 -1.52 11.33 -7.18
CA GLY A 715 -1.77 11.43 -5.74
C GLY A 715 -3.25 11.51 -5.42
N SER A 716 -3.61 11.20 -4.18
CA SER A 716 -4.96 11.37 -3.66
C SER A 716 -5.00 12.38 -2.52
N VAL A 717 -6.11 13.10 -2.43
CA VAL A 717 -6.47 13.89 -1.25
C VAL A 717 -7.84 13.45 -0.75
N SER A 718 -7.99 13.44 0.57
CA SER A 718 -9.28 13.26 1.22
C SER A 718 -9.46 14.28 2.33
N ALA A 719 -10.68 14.76 2.48
CA ALA A 719 -11.09 15.64 3.55
C ALA A 719 -12.12 14.92 4.42
N GLU A 720 -11.89 14.89 5.73
CA GLU A 720 -12.88 14.34 6.67
C GLU A 720 -14.23 15.09 6.51
N PRO A 721 -15.38 14.40 6.36
CA PRO A 721 -16.69 15.03 6.18
C PRO A 721 -17.00 16.11 7.21
N VAL A 722 -16.63 15.87 8.48
CA VAL A 722 -16.87 16.80 9.57
C VAL A 722 -15.70 16.86 10.54
N GLN A 723 -15.28 18.07 10.90
CA GLN A 723 -14.19 18.28 11.86
C GLN A 723 -14.53 19.34 12.89
N LEU A 724 -13.83 19.27 14.02
CA LEU A 724 -14.02 20.19 15.14
C LEU A 724 -12.96 21.28 15.14
N VAL A 725 -13.39 22.52 15.38
CA VAL A 725 -12.52 23.66 15.71
C VAL A 725 -13.10 24.36 16.93
N GLY A 726 -12.46 24.18 18.09
CA GLY A 726 -13.03 24.64 19.36
C GLY A 726 -14.38 23.95 19.62
N PRO A 727 -15.47 24.68 19.93
CA PRO A 727 -16.81 24.10 20.09
C PRO A 727 -17.57 23.93 18.75
N GLY A 728 -17.02 24.45 17.66
CA GLY A 728 -17.69 24.46 16.36
C GLY A 728 -17.46 23.14 15.63
N LEU A 729 -18.53 22.51 15.17
CA LEU A 729 -18.48 21.45 14.18
C LEU A 729 -18.53 22.07 12.79
N TYR A 730 -17.61 21.69 11.94
CA TYR A 730 -17.48 22.18 10.58
C TYR A 730 -17.69 21.03 9.60
N LYS A 731 -18.37 21.29 8.48
CA LYS A 731 -18.56 20.34 7.39
C LYS A 731 -17.68 20.73 6.20
N PHE A 732 -17.06 19.75 5.55
CA PHE A 732 -16.36 19.99 4.30
C PHE A 732 -17.30 20.61 3.26
N ALA A 733 -16.82 21.62 2.54
CA ALA A 733 -17.59 22.32 1.51
C ALA A 733 -16.99 22.14 0.11
N SER A 734 -15.68 22.35 -0.04
CA SER A 734 -15.01 22.26 -1.34
C SER A 734 -13.49 22.27 -1.22
N TRP A 735 -12.81 21.74 -2.23
CA TRP A 735 -11.40 22.00 -2.48
C TRP A 735 -11.18 23.21 -3.39
N SER A 736 -10.01 23.84 -3.30
CA SER A 736 -9.63 24.96 -4.17
C SER A 736 -9.43 24.59 -5.64
N ASP A 737 -9.21 23.31 -5.94
CA ASP A 737 -9.11 22.77 -7.30
C ASP A 737 -10.47 22.32 -7.87
N GLY A 738 -11.55 22.41 -7.08
CA GLY A 738 -12.89 21.98 -7.48
C GLY A 738 -13.11 20.47 -7.47
N GLY A 739 -12.14 19.67 -6.98
CA GLY A 739 -12.27 18.23 -6.84
C GLY A 739 -13.35 17.82 -5.84
N ALA A 740 -13.79 16.56 -5.92
CA ALA A 740 -14.70 15.97 -4.94
C ALA A 740 -14.05 15.93 -3.55
N ARG A 741 -14.79 15.62 -2.47
CA ARG A 741 -14.20 15.56 -1.11
C ARG A 741 -12.96 14.63 -1.06
N ASN A 742 -13.08 13.50 -1.74
CA ASN A 742 -12.01 12.54 -1.96
C ASN A 742 -11.80 12.43 -3.47
N HIS A 743 -10.58 12.65 -3.94
CA HIS A 743 -10.26 12.55 -5.36
C HIS A 743 -8.77 12.35 -5.59
N ASN A 744 -8.46 11.80 -6.76
CA ASN A 744 -7.10 11.72 -7.27
C ASN A 744 -6.76 12.98 -8.09
N PHE A 745 -5.48 13.30 -8.18
CA PHE A 745 -4.94 14.40 -8.96
C PHE A 745 -3.55 14.03 -9.50
N VAL A 746 -3.11 14.74 -10.54
CA VAL A 746 -1.76 14.62 -11.10
C VAL A 746 -0.92 15.79 -10.59
N ALA A 747 0.25 15.49 -10.01
CA ALA A 747 1.15 16.49 -9.47
C ALA A 747 1.60 17.50 -10.56
N PRO A 748 1.35 18.80 -10.40
CA PRO A 748 1.60 19.79 -11.45
C PRO A 748 3.08 20.13 -11.63
N ASP A 749 3.44 20.68 -12.81
CA ASP A 749 4.80 21.14 -13.14
C ASP A 749 5.30 22.29 -12.22
N ALA A 750 4.38 23.07 -11.65
CA ALA A 750 4.68 24.15 -10.71
C ALA A 750 4.13 23.84 -9.32
N ALA A 751 4.69 24.47 -8.28
CA ALA A 751 4.19 24.33 -6.92
C ALA A 751 2.70 24.73 -6.83
N ALA A 752 1.91 23.90 -6.13
CA ALA A 752 0.46 24.07 -6.03
C ALA A 752 -0.02 24.05 -4.57
N THR A 753 -1.18 24.67 -4.33
CA THR A 753 -1.84 24.67 -3.01
C THR A 753 -3.25 24.10 -3.13
N TYR A 754 -3.53 23.04 -2.37
CA TYR A 754 -4.86 22.45 -2.21
C TYR A 754 -5.44 22.94 -0.88
N THR A 755 -6.52 23.73 -0.95
CA THR A 755 -7.19 24.29 0.23
C THR A 755 -8.54 23.62 0.42
N ALA A 756 -8.70 22.85 1.50
CA ALA A 756 -10.00 22.34 1.90
C ALA A 756 -10.78 23.42 2.67
N THR A 757 -11.90 23.84 2.10
CA THR A 757 -12.82 24.79 2.73
C THR A 757 -13.86 24.03 3.52
N TYR A 758 -14.05 24.45 4.77
CA TYR A 758 -15.05 23.93 5.67
C TYR A 758 -15.98 25.05 6.12
N VAL A 759 -17.26 24.73 6.27
CA VAL A 759 -18.28 25.66 6.77
C VAL A 759 -18.82 25.23 8.12
N PRO A 760 -19.12 26.18 9.04
CA PRO A 760 -19.72 25.85 10.32
C PRO A 760 -21.06 25.13 10.12
N LYS A 761 -21.25 23.98 10.77
CA LYS A 761 -22.56 23.36 10.92
C LYS A 761 -23.37 24.12 11.95
N ARG A 762 -24.68 24.19 11.73
CA ARG A 762 -25.59 24.87 12.66
C ARG A 762 -25.75 24.04 13.95
N ASN A 763 -25.27 24.57 15.07
CA ASN A 763 -25.57 24.00 16.39
C ASN A 763 -27.02 24.36 16.79
N LEU A 764 -27.92 23.39 16.76
CA LEU A 764 -29.33 23.54 17.12
C LEU A 764 -29.55 23.76 18.62
N ALA A 765 -28.58 23.35 19.46
CA ALA A 765 -28.61 23.53 20.91
C ALA A 765 -28.10 24.90 21.36
N LEU A 766 -27.40 25.65 20.49
CA LEU A 766 -26.79 26.93 20.85
C LEU A 766 -27.83 27.91 21.41
N ASN A 767 -27.57 28.40 22.63
CA ASN A 767 -28.41 29.31 23.42
C ASN A 767 -29.84 28.81 23.66
N ARG A 768 -30.07 27.49 23.61
CA ARG A 768 -31.37 26.89 23.90
C ARG A 768 -31.61 26.72 25.40
N PRO A 769 -32.88 26.66 25.84
CA PRO A 769 -33.20 26.35 27.23
C PRO A 769 -32.65 24.98 27.65
N VAL A 770 -31.99 24.95 28.82
CA VAL A 770 -31.41 23.74 29.40
C VAL A 770 -32.01 23.45 30.77
N THR A 771 -32.38 22.19 31.02
CA THR A 771 -32.68 21.66 32.36
C THR A 771 -31.60 20.67 32.75
N THR A 772 -31.20 20.64 34.03
CA THR A 772 -30.20 19.70 34.54
C THR A 772 -30.70 18.99 35.79
N SER A 773 -30.16 17.81 36.03
CA SER A 773 -30.31 17.05 37.28
C SER A 773 -29.84 17.84 38.51
N SER A 774 -28.73 18.55 38.38
CA SER A 774 -28.13 19.36 39.45
C SER A 774 -27.13 20.37 38.91
N VAL A 775 -26.73 21.31 39.77
CA VAL A 775 -25.69 22.30 39.51
C VAL A 775 -24.72 22.31 40.68
N TYR A 776 -23.43 22.14 40.38
CA TYR A 776 -22.34 22.28 41.34
C TYR A 776 -21.59 23.60 41.10
N SER A 777 -21.07 24.21 42.16
CA SER A 777 -20.20 25.41 42.11
C SER A 777 -20.73 26.58 41.24
N ASN A 778 -22.05 26.78 41.18
CA ASN A 778 -22.71 27.83 40.38
C ASN A 778 -22.37 27.79 38.87
N ARG A 779 -22.24 26.58 38.30
CA ARG A 779 -21.98 26.34 36.88
C ARG A 779 -23.20 25.71 36.21
N PRO A 780 -24.23 26.50 35.85
CA PRO A 780 -25.52 26.00 35.38
C PRO A 780 -25.43 25.35 33.98
N GLY A 781 -26.46 24.57 33.63
CA GLY A 781 -26.53 23.86 32.35
C GLY A 781 -26.47 24.74 31.10
N SER A 782 -26.85 26.02 31.21
CA SER A 782 -26.76 26.99 30.11
C SER A 782 -25.32 27.21 29.63
N LEU A 783 -24.32 26.97 30.48
CA LEU A 783 -22.91 27.08 30.13
C LEU A 783 -22.40 25.93 29.26
N ALA A 784 -23.21 24.89 29.04
CA ALA A 784 -22.86 23.80 28.12
C ALA A 784 -23.51 23.98 26.74
N VAL A 785 -24.18 25.10 26.47
CA VAL A 785 -24.79 25.38 25.17
C VAL A 785 -24.60 26.83 24.75
N ASP A 786 -23.63 27.54 25.34
CA ASP A 786 -23.38 28.95 25.08
C ASP A 786 -22.33 29.18 23.98
N GLY A 787 -21.70 28.11 23.48
CA GLY A 787 -20.66 28.17 22.46
C GLY A 787 -19.32 28.69 22.99
N ASN A 788 -19.12 28.78 24.31
CA ASN A 788 -17.90 29.29 24.93
C ASN A 788 -17.13 28.16 25.63
N THR A 789 -16.02 27.73 25.02
CA THR A 789 -15.16 26.68 25.57
C THR A 789 -14.33 27.08 26.80
N SER A 790 -14.57 28.26 27.36
CA SER A 790 -14.01 28.70 28.64
C SER A 790 -15.04 28.70 29.78
N THR A 791 -16.28 28.28 29.51
CA THR A 791 -17.34 28.07 30.50
C THR A 791 -17.89 26.64 30.38
N PHE A 792 -18.30 26.03 31.49
CA PHE A 792 -18.82 24.66 31.48
C PHE A 792 -19.92 24.47 32.50
N TRP A 793 -20.86 23.55 32.22
CA TRP A 793 -21.79 23.02 33.22
C TRP A 793 -21.09 22.03 34.15
N SER A 794 -21.38 22.08 35.45
CA SER A 794 -20.97 21.02 36.37
C SER A 794 -22.10 20.39 37.17
N SER A 795 -22.11 19.05 37.22
CA SER A 795 -23.06 18.26 38.00
C SER A 795 -22.67 18.12 39.47
N ALA A 796 -23.59 17.63 40.32
CA ALA A 796 -23.25 17.13 41.65
C ALA A 796 -22.30 15.93 41.55
N ARG A 797 -21.58 15.67 42.65
CA ARG A 797 -20.62 14.57 42.80
C ARG A 797 -21.32 13.23 43.12
N SER A 798 -22.45 12.96 42.48
CA SER A 798 -23.29 11.74 42.61
C SER A 798 -23.66 11.24 41.22
N ASP A 799 -23.76 9.93 41.00
CA ASP A 799 -24.24 9.35 39.74
C ASP A 799 -25.60 8.66 40.04
N PRO A 800 -26.56 8.66 39.10
CA PRO A 800 -26.51 9.24 37.76
C PRO A 800 -26.72 10.76 37.74
N GLN A 801 -26.31 11.42 36.65
CA GLN A 801 -26.58 12.84 36.37
C GLN A 801 -27.10 12.99 34.95
N TRP A 802 -27.80 14.08 34.67
CA TRP A 802 -28.28 14.37 33.32
C TRP A 802 -28.34 15.88 33.02
N LEU A 803 -28.23 16.19 31.72
CA LEU A 803 -28.45 17.51 31.14
C LEU A 803 -29.37 17.37 29.92
N ARG A 804 -30.38 18.23 29.82
CA ARG A 804 -31.41 18.20 28.77
C ARG A 804 -31.55 19.55 28.09
N VAL A 805 -31.50 19.56 26.76
CA VAL A 805 -31.70 20.73 25.90
C VAL A 805 -33.09 20.68 25.26
N ASP A 806 -33.83 21.79 25.28
CA ASP A 806 -35.05 21.99 24.46
C ASP A 806 -34.71 22.75 23.17
N LEU A 807 -34.75 22.09 22.01
CA LEU A 807 -34.47 22.69 20.70
C LEU A 807 -35.53 23.73 20.29
N GLY A 808 -36.59 23.91 21.07
CA GLY A 808 -37.68 24.88 20.87
C GLY A 808 -38.79 24.37 19.96
N ARG A 809 -38.48 23.46 19.03
CA ARG A 809 -39.42 22.74 18.16
C ARG A 809 -38.84 21.38 17.77
N VAL A 810 -39.66 20.52 17.17
CA VAL A 810 -39.18 19.26 16.61
C VAL A 810 -38.24 19.55 15.44
N GLN A 811 -37.02 19.01 15.50
CA GLN A 811 -36.02 19.06 14.44
C GLN A 811 -35.62 17.62 14.08
N VAL A 812 -35.16 17.41 12.86
CA VAL A 812 -34.41 16.19 12.53
C VAL A 812 -32.99 16.41 13.04
N ILE A 813 -32.43 15.42 13.72
CA ILE A 813 -31.05 15.44 14.23
C ILE A 813 -30.42 14.08 13.98
N ASN A 814 -29.11 14.05 13.77
CA ASN A 814 -28.34 12.82 13.54
C ASN A 814 -26.98 12.82 14.24
N ARG A 815 -26.67 13.88 15.01
CA ARG A 815 -25.39 14.00 15.68
C ARG A 815 -25.48 14.81 16.97
N VAL A 816 -24.75 14.36 17.98
CA VAL A 816 -24.47 15.12 19.21
C VAL A 816 -22.95 15.24 19.38
N HIS A 817 -22.48 16.44 19.68
CA HIS A 817 -21.09 16.68 20.04
C HIS A 817 -21.00 17.00 21.53
N LEU A 818 -20.05 16.39 22.24
CA LEU A 818 -19.77 16.68 23.63
C LEU A 818 -18.32 17.11 23.77
N ASN A 819 -18.08 18.22 24.47
CA ASN A 819 -16.73 18.66 24.83
C ASN A 819 -16.60 18.64 26.35
N TRP A 820 -15.97 17.60 26.87
CA TRP A 820 -15.78 17.37 28.30
C TRP A 820 -14.55 18.09 28.86
N LEU A 821 -14.60 18.37 30.16
CA LEU A 821 -13.41 18.73 30.90
C LEU A 821 -12.49 17.51 31.02
N SER A 822 -11.23 17.63 30.59
CA SER A 822 -10.25 16.54 30.60
C SER A 822 -9.99 15.92 31.98
N THR A 823 -10.29 16.64 33.06
CA THR A 823 -10.09 16.21 34.45
C THR A 823 -11.36 15.77 35.17
N SER A 824 -12.54 15.90 34.54
CA SER A 824 -13.84 15.64 35.19
C SER A 824 -14.93 15.39 34.13
N TYR A 825 -15.11 14.13 33.72
CA TYR A 825 -15.95 13.76 32.57
C TYR A 825 -16.78 12.50 32.85
N ALA A 826 -17.68 12.16 31.93
CA ALA A 826 -18.48 10.94 31.98
C ALA A 826 -17.75 9.76 31.32
N LYS A 827 -17.65 8.63 32.01
CA LYS A 827 -17.12 7.37 31.47
C LYS A 827 -18.22 6.51 30.85
N ALA A 828 -19.40 6.50 31.47
CA ALA A 828 -20.57 5.83 30.92
C ALA A 828 -21.73 6.81 30.80
N TYR A 829 -22.33 6.89 29.61
CA TYR A 829 -23.47 7.75 29.33
C TYR A 829 -24.31 7.27 28.16
N GLN A 830 -25.53 7.81 28.05
CA GLN A 830 -26.46 7.59 26.96
C GLN A 830 -26.93 8.93 26.38
N ILE A 831 -27.12 8.99 25.08
CA ILE A 831 -27.84 10.09 24.42
C ILE A 831 -29.28 9.63 24.19
N LYS A 832 -30.22 10.40 24.74
CA LYS A 832 -31.66 10.16 24.62
C LYS A 832 -32.35 11.32 23.95
N VAL A 833 -33.37 11.02 23.16
CA VAL A 833 -34.17 11.99 22.44
C VAL A 833 -35.66 11.82 22.73
N LEU A 834 -36.40 12.92 22.65
CA LEU A 834 -37.86 12.95 22.78
C LEU A 834 -38.45 13.90 21.73
N GLU A 835 -39.28 13.34 20.83
CA GLU A 835 -40.03 14.12 19.82
C GLU A 835 -41.26 14.80 20.47
N SER A 836 -42.13 14.01 21.07
CA SER A 836 -43.33 14.44 21.80
C SER A 836 -43.75 13.39 22.85
N GLY A 837 -44.64 13.75 23.77
CA GLY A 837 -45.13 12.82 24.81
C GLY A 837 -44.12 12.63 25.95
N ARG A 838 -43.98 11.38 26.45
CA ARG A 838 -43.16 11.05 27.63
C ARG A 838 -42.11 9.93 27.39
N THR A 839 -42.07 9.35 26.20
CA THR A 839 -41.22 8.17 25.91
C THR A 839 -39.89 8.61 25.30
N TRP A 840 -38.80 8.41 26.04
CA TRP A 840 -37.45 8.69 25.57
C TRP A 840 -36.91 7.53 24.72
N LYS A 841 -36.23 7.86 23.62
CA LYS A 841 -35.49 6.90 22.78
C LYS A 841 -33.99 7.11 22.99
N THR A 842 -33.27 6.04 23.32
CA THR A 842 -31.79 6.07 23.30
C THR A 842 -31.30 5.97 21.86
N VAL A 843 -30.41 6.87 21.46
CA VAL A 843 -29.80 6.91 20.11
C VAL A 843 -28.30 6.64 20.13
N TYR A 844 -27.66 6.71 21.30
CA TYR A 844 -26.26 6.36 21.50
C TYR A 844 -26.03 5.93 22.95
N SER A 845 -25.06 5.05 23.18
CA SER A 845 -24.59 4.65 24.51
C SER A 845 -23.12 4.27 24.50
N THR A 846 -22.40 4.60 25.56
CA THR A 846 -21.02 4.15 25.79
C THR A 846 -20.79 3.84 27.27
N THR A 847 -19.79 3.00 27.55
CA THR A 847 -19.29 2.70 28.90
C THR A 847 -17.78 2.95 29.07
N THR A 848 -17.13 3.41 28.00
CA THR A 848 -15.67 3.53 27.89
C THR A 848 -15.24 4.95 27.53
N GLY A 849 -16.07 5.97 27.80
CA GLY A 849 -15.73 7.37 27.57
C GLY A 849 -14.43 7.74 28.27
N ASP A 850 -13.56 8.43 27.55
CA ASP A 850 -12.20 8.85 27.93
C ASP A 850 -12.11 10.36 28.25
N GLY A 851 -13.21 11.09 28.07
CA GLY A 851 -13.29 12.52 28.24
C GLY A 851 -13.04 13.25 26.93
N LEU A 852 -12.46 14.45 27.00
CA LEU A 852 -12.17 15.27 25.81
C LEU A 852 -13.40 15.46 24.90
N MET A 853 -13.23 15.33 23.59
CA MET A 853 -14.24 15.62 22.57
C MET A 853 -14.85 14.33 22.02
N ASP A 854 -16.17 14.19 22.15
CA ASP A 854 -16.94 13.10 21.56
C ASP A 854 -17.78 13.62 20.39
N SER A 855 -17.69 13.02 19.20
CA SER A 855 -18.56 13.31 18.05
C SER A 855 -19.42 12.09 17.74
N LEU A 856 -20.69 12.14 18.17
CA LEU A 856 -21.59 11.00 18.24
C LEU A 856 -22.59 11.03 17.09
N GLY A 857 -22.31 10.29 16.00
CA GLY A 857 -23.26 10.09 14.90
C GLY A 857 -24.28 8.99 15.20
N PHE A 858 -25.51 9.16 14.72
CA PHE A 858 -26.57 8.14 14.79
C PHE A 858 -27.59 8.34 13.65
N THR A 859 -28.41 7.33 13.37
CA THR A 859 -29.47 7.44 12.36
C THR A 859 -30.39 8.64 12.63
N SER A 860 -30.71 9.42 11.60
CA SER A 860 -31.56 10.61 11.72
C SER A 860 -32.87 10.31 12.47
N VAL A 861 -33.17 11.13 13.48
CA VAL A 861 -34.37 11.04 14.30
C VAL A 861 -35.01 12.41 14.48
N LYS A 862 -36.34 12.44 14.62
CA LYS A 862 -37.04 13.64 15.05
C LYS A 862 -36.89 13.80 16.57
N ALA A 863 -36.51 14.99 17.01
CA ALA A 863 -36.35 15.32 18.41
C ALA A 863 -36.70 16.78 18.67
N ARG A 864 -37.39 17.06 19.78
CA ARG A 864 -37.45 18.39 20.38
C ARG A 864 -36.52 18.48 21.59
N PHE A 865 -36.46 17.43 22.40
CA PHE A 865 -35.57 17.38 23.55
C PHE A 865 -34.45 16.39 23.31
N VAL A 866 -33.23 16.79 23.66
CA VAL A 866 -32.03 15.94 23.62
C VAL A 866 -31.44 15.93 25.02
N GLN A 867 -31.17 14.76 25.56
CA GLN A 867 -30.69 14.57 26.93
C GLN A 867 -29.48 13.65 26.93
N ILE A 868 -28.45 14.05 27.66
CA ILE A 868 -27.36 13.16 28.06
C ILE A 868 -27.66 12.60 29.45
N ASP A 869 -27.68 11.28 29.56
CA ASP A 869 -27.80 10.54 30.81
C ASP A 869 -26.44 9.95 31.17
N ILE A 870 -25.79 10.55 32.17
CA ILE A 870 -24.50 10.11 32.70
C ILE A 870 -24.75 9.07 33.78
N THR A 871 -24.33 7.83 33.53
CA THR A 871 -24.53 6.69 34.43
C THR A 871 -23.29 6.40 35.28
N ALA A 872 -22.10 6.75 34.81
CA ALA A 872 -20.87 6.69 35.60
C ALA A 872 -19.89 7.79 35.20
N ARG A 873 -19.30 8.46 36.20
CA ARG A 873 -18.18 9.39 35.98
C ARG A 873 -16.85 8.68 35.73
N GLY A 874 -15.95 9.31 35.00
CA GLY A 874 -14.60 8.81 34.75
C GLY A 874 -13.64 8.99 35.91
N VAL A 875 -13.85 10.02 36.75
CA VAL A 875 -12.97 10.33 37.88
C VAL A 875 -13.73 10.16 39.20
N ALA A 876 -13.29 9.22 40.04
CA ALA A 876 -13.95 8.92 41.30
C ALA A 876 -14.07 10.18 42.21
N GLY A 877 -15.26 10.42 42.75
CA GLY A 877 -15.52 11.55 43.65
C GLY A 877 -15.56 12.94 42.99
N SER A 878 -15.37 13.04 41.67
CA SER A 878 -15.49 14.30 40.93
C SER A 878 -16.95 14.64 40.58
N TYR A 879 -17.17 15.83 40.03
CA TYR A 879 -18.38 16.16 39.27
C TYR A 879 -18.24 15.71 37.80
N ASN A 880 -19.25 15.89 36.95
CA ASN A 880 -19.08 15.88 35.50
C ASN A 880 -19.02 17.31 34.99
N GLY A 881 -18.02 17.66 34.19
CA GLY A 881 -17.80 18.99 33.62
C GLY A 881 -17.92 18.95 32.10
N LEU A 882 -18.87 19.70 31.54
CA LEU A 882 -19.14 19.73 30.10
C LEU A 882 -19.04 21.16 29.57
N TRP A 883 -18.01 21.44 28.78
CA TRP A 883 -17.78 22.74 28.11
C TRP A 883 -18.87 23.03 27.09
N GLU A 884 -19.26 22.04 26.29
CA GLU A 884 -20.27 22.23 25.24
C GLU A 884 -21.01 20.93 24.92
N MET A 885 -22.31 21.04 24.63
CA MET A 885 -23.18 20.03 24.05
C MET A 885 -23.80 20.61 22.76
N GLY A 886 -23.23 20.23 21.62
CA GLY A 886 -23.75 20.58 20.31
C GLY A 886 -24.76 19.55 19.80
N VAL A 887 -25.83 20.01 19.14
CA VAL A 887 -26.80 19.13 18.45
C VAL A 887 -26.87 19.54 16.99
N TYR A 888 -26.67 18.60 16.07
CA TYR A 888 -26.54 18.88 14.63
C TYR A 888 -27.41 17.95 13.78
N THR A 889 -27.63 18.38 12.54
CA THR A 889 -28.32 17.60 11.51
C THR A 889 -27.60 17.73 10.16
N ASP A 890 -27.76 16.78 9.25
CA ASP A 890 -27.40 16.94 7.83
C ASP A 890 -28.61 17.30 6.96
N GLU A 891 -29.84 17.06 7.46
CA GLU A 891 -31.10 17.44 6.83
C GLU A 891 -31.83 18.46 7.71
N GLY A 892 -32.19 19.61 7.16
CA GLY A 892 -32.89 20.63 7.91
C GLY A 892 -33.28 21.86 7.11
N ASP A 893 -33.69 22.89 7.83
CA ASP A 893 -34.06 24.16 7.24
C ASP A 893 -32.82 24.92 6.75
N VAL A 894 -32.83 25.35 5.48
CA VAL A 894 -31.89 26.38 5.00
C VAL A 894 -32.54 27.73 5.26
N THR A 895 -31.96 28.56 6.12
CA THR A 895 -32.53 29.86 6.48
C THR A 895 -31.75 31.01 5.86
N GLY A 896 -32.46 31.91 5.17
CA GLY A 896 -31.89 33.09 4.53
C GLY A 896 -32.33 34.40 5.18
N LEU A 897 -32.50 35.43 4.36
CA LEU A 897 -32.87 36.79 4.76
C LEU A 897 -34.09 36.83 5.70
N ALA A 898 -34.01 37.64 6.75
CA ALA A 898 -35.03 37.79 7.80
C ALA A 898 -35.38 36.49 8.55
N GLY A 899 -34.51 35.48 8.53
CA GLY A 899 -34.73 34.19 9.21
C GLY A 899 -35.77 33.30 8.53
N LYS A 900 -36.13 33.59 7.28
CA LYS A 900 -37.07 32.80 6.48
C LYS A 900 -36.39 31.58 5.88
N CYS A 901 -37.17 30.54 5.63
CA CYS A 901 -36.71 29.28 5.09
C CYS A 901 -36.74 29.30 3.56
N VAL A 902 -35.76 28.63 2.96
CA VAL A 902 -35.79 28.22 1.55
C VAL A 902 -36.88 27.17 1.39
N ASP A 903 -37.85 27.47 0.54
CA ASP A 903 -39.14 26.78 0.45
C ASP A 903 -39.43 26.41 -1.01
N VAL A 904 -39.85 25.17 -1.24
CA VAL A 904 -40.39 24.77 -2.55
C VAL A 904 -41.85 25.22 -2.63
N ASP A 905 -42.16 26.05 -3.62
CA ASP A 905 -43.49 26.63 -3.76
C ASP A 905 -44.57 25.54 -3.77
N SER A 906 -45.50 25.66 -2.82
CA SER A 906 -46.66 24.77 -2.67
C SER A 906 -46.30 23.27 -2.54
N SER A 907 -45.07 22.95 -2.10
CA SER A 907 -44.55 21.57 -2.01
C SER A 907 -44.62 20.80 -3.34
N LEU A 908 -44.55 21.50 -4.47
CA LEU A 908 -44.61 20.88 -5.79
C LEU A 908 -43.39 19.99 -6.04
N THR A 909 -43.61 18.85 -6.71
CA THR A 909 -42.56 17.87 -7.04
C THR A 909 -42.22 17.81 -8.52
N ALA A 910 -42.83 18.65 -9.36
CA ALA A 910 -42.53 18.71 -10.79
C ALA A 910 -41.18 19.39 -11.05
N ASP A 911 -40.47 18.99 -12.11
CA ASP A 911 -39.24 19.66 -12.54
C ASP A 911 -39.53 21.10 -12.96
N GLY A 912 -38.69 22.03 -12.51
CA GLY A 912 -38.86 23.47 -12.71
C GLY A 912 -39.74 24.16 -11.65
N SER A 913 -40.21 23.44 -10.63
CA SER A 913 -40.95 24.05 -9.51
C SER A 913 -40.12 25.13 -8.84
N GLY A 914 -40.73 26.30 -8.58
CA GLY A 914 -40.01 27.46 -8.05
C GLY A 914 -39.55 27.27 -6.61
N VAL A 915 -38.35 27.77 -6.30
CA VAL A 915 -37.84 27.87 -4.92
C VAL A 915 -37.94 29.33 -4.46
N GLN A 916 -38.38 29.55 -3.22
CA GLN A 916 -38.74 30.86 -2.68
C GLN A 916 -38.31 31.03 -1.22
N LEU A 917 -38.39 32.26 -0.69
CA LEU A 917 -38.34 32.52 0.75
C LEU A 917 -39.74 32.49 1.37
N TYR A 918 -39.90 31.75 2.46
CA TYR A 918 -41.16 31.65 3.19
C TYR A 918 -40.94 31.52 4.71
N PRO A 919 -41.88 31.95 5.58
CA PRO A 919 -41.78 31.70 7.01
C PRO A 919 -41.57 30.22 7.33
N CYS A 920 -40.64 29.93 8.23
CA CYS A 920 -40.31 28.56 8.59
C CYS A 920 -41.49 27.88 9.31
N ASN A 921 -42.03 26.83 8.70
CA ASN A 921 -43.22 26.10 9.14
C ASN A 921 -42.96 24.60 9.39
N GLY A 922 -41.75 24.09 9.10
CA GLY A 922 -41.35 22.70 9.36
C GLY A 922 -41.92 21.67 8.38
N SER A 923 -42.55 22.11 7.29
CA SER A 923 -43.02 21.23 6.22
C SER A 923 -41.85 20.55 5.48
N THR A 924 -42.15 19.49 4.73
CA THR A 924 -41.17 18.81 3.85
C THR A 924 -40.61 19.74 2.77
N ALA A 925 -41.36 20.76 2.33
CA ALA A 925 -40.92 21.74 1.33
C ALA A 925 -39.77 22.64 1.79
N GLN A 926 -39.50 22.70 3.09
CA GLN A 926 -38.45 23.52 3.68
C GLN A 926 -37.25 22.71 4.17
N ARG A 927 -37.27 21.39 4.00
CA ARG A 927 -36.20 20.50 4.43
C ARG A 927 -35.26 20.18 3.29
N TRP A 928 -33.98 20.41 3.53
CA TRP A 928 -32.91 20.22 2.57
C TRP A 928 -31.77 19.42 3.22
N LEU A 929 -31.22 18.48 2.47
CA LEU A 929 -30.07 17.65 2.79
C LEU A 929 -28.89 18.11 1.93
N VAL A 930 -27.78 18.47 2.58
CA VAL A 930 -26.53 18.78 1.88
C VAL A 930 -25.69 17.50 1.84
N VAL A 931 -25.45 16.97 0.64
CA VAL A 931 -24.61 15.78 0.45
C VAL A 931 -23.21 16.17 -0.02
N ASP A 932 -22.24 15.27 0.16
CA ASP A 932 -20.81 15.56 -0.05
C ASP A 932 -20.44 15.85 -1.51
N THR A 933 -21.31 15.51 -2.47
CA THR A 933 -21.14 15.86 -3.89
C THR A 933 -21.49 17.33 -4.22
N GLY A 934 -21.90 18.11 -3.22
CA GLY A 934 -22.35 19.50 -3.36
C GLY A 934 -23.83 19.65 -3.74
N LEU A 935 -24.59 18.56 -3.83
CA LEU A 935 -26.03 18.66 -4.08
C LEU A 935 -26.78 19.14 -2.83
N VAL A 936 -27.76 20.02 -3.04
CA VAL A 936 -28.73 20.44 -2.02
C VAL A 936 -30.06 19.76 -2.34
N ARG A 937 -30.28 18.59 -1.74
CA ARG A 937 -31.44 17.71 -1.98
C ARG A 937 -32.62 18.11 -1.11
N SER A 938 -33.76 18.42 -1.70
CA SER A 938 -35.02 18.58 -0.98
C SER A 938 -35.48 17.23 -0.41
N ALA A 939 -36.13 17.26 0.75
CA ALA A 939 -36.87 16.11 1.30
C ALA A 939 -38.03 15.64 0.41
N LEU A 940 -38.32 16.36 -0.69
CA LEU A 940 -39.24 15.95 -1.75
C LEU A 940 -38.58 15.03 -2.81
N GLY A 941 -37.31 14.63 -2.62
CA GLY A 941 -36.60 13.68 -3.49
C GLY A 941 -35.95 14.30 -4.74
N LYS A 942 -35.76 15.62 -4.76
CA LYS A 942 -35.23 16.38 -5.90
C LYS A 942 -34.15 17.39 -5.48
N CYS A 943 -33.41 17.95 -6.42
CA CYS A 943 -32.25 18.81 -6.17
C CYS A 943 -32.56 20.29 -6.47
N LEU A 944 -31.93 21.19 -5.70
CA LEU A 944 -31.90 22.63 -6.02
C LEU A 944 -31.03 22.85 -7.27
N ASP A 945 -31.61 23.44 -8.31
CA ASP A 945 -30.96 23.64 -9.60
C ASP A 945 -30.96 25.11 -10.01
N ALA A 946 -29.82 25.58 -10.54
CA ALA A 946 -29.73 26.85 -11.24
C ALA A 946 -30.11 26.67 -12.71
N ARG A 947 -31.31 27.15 -13.08
CA ARG A 947 -31.93 26.88 -14.39
C ARG A 947 -31.07 27.32 -15.60
N SER A 948 -30.18 28.28 -15.42
CA SER A 948 -29.17 28.70 -16.40
C SER A 948 -27.98 29.36 -15.71
N THR A 949 -26.96 29.74 -16.48
CA THR A 949 -25.77 30.45 -15.97
C THR A 949 -25.90 31.97 -15.92
N ALA A 950 -27.02 32.54 -16.39
CA ALA A 950 -27.23 33.98 -16.44
C ALA A 950 -27.65 34.55 -15.08
N ALA A 951 -27.24 35.78 -14.77
CA ALA A 951 -27.74 36.51 -13.61
C ALA A 951 -29.27 36.68 -13.67
N ASN A 952 -29.91 36.67 -12.50
CA ASN A 952 -31.38 36.63 -12.30
C ASN A 952 -32.07 35.34 -12.80
N SER A 953 -31.32 34.31 -13.19
CA SER A 953 -31.92 33.01 -13.48
C SER A 953 -32.54 32.39 -12.23
N PRO A 954 -33.76 31.82 -12.31
CA PRO A 954 -34.42 31.25 -11.14
C PRO A 954 -33.72 29.98 -10.64
N ALA A 955 -33.67 29.84 -9.32
CA ALA A 955 -33.40 28.58 -8.66
C ALA A 955 -34.69 27.75 -8.60
N VAL A 956 -34.62 26.49 -9.02
CA VAL A 956 -35.78 25.60 -9.16
C VAL A 956 -35.50 24.24 -8.54
N LEU A 957 -36.55 23.45 -8.37
CA LEU A 957 -36.45 22.03 -8.03
C LEU A 957 -36.36 21.20 -9.31
N TRP A 958 -35.41 20.26 -9.36
CA TRP A 958 -35.18 19.40 -10.52
C TRP A 958 -34.78 17.97 -10.13
N THR A 959 -35.06 17.00 -10.99
CA THR A 959 -34.61 15.60 -10.83
C THR A 959 -33.09 15.58 -10.64
N CYS A 960 -32.60 14.93 -9.59
CA CYS A 960 -31.18 14.91 -9.27
C CYS A 960 -30.40 14.18 -10.37
N ASP A 961 -29.56 14.90 -11.10
CA ASP A 961 -28.76 14.39 -12.22
C ASP A 961 -27.24 14.59 -12.00
N ASN A 962 -26.87 15.14 -10.85
CA ASN A 962 -25.48 15.43 -10.45
C ASN A 962 -24.76 16.43 -11.38
N SER A 963 -25.50 17.16 -12.22
CA SER A 963 -24.94 18.18 -13.09
C SER A 963 -24.36 19.34 -12.28
N ALA A 964 -23.39 20.06 -12.84
CA ALA A 964 -22.78 21.23 -12.19
C ALA A 964 -23.82 22.32 -11.83
N GLY A 965 -24.99 22.35 -12.50
CA GLY A 965 -26.09 23.27 -12.21
C GLY A 965 -26.78 22.99 -10.87
N GLN A 966 -26.65 21.77 -10.35
CA GLN A 966 -27.20 21.34 -9.07
C GLN A 966 -26.17 21.38 -7.92
N LYS A 967 -24.90 21.68 -8.23
CA LYS A 967 -23.81 21.72 -7.25
C LYS A 967 -23.69 23.12 -6.64
N TRP A 968 -23.83 23.19 -5.32
CA TRP A 968 -23.75 24.42 -4.55
C TRP A 968 -22.68 24.33 -3.46
N THR A 969 -21.86 25.36 -3.34
CA THR A 969 -20.80 25.48 -2.34
C THR A 969 -21.19 26.54 -1.31
N PRO A 970 -21.52 26.15 -0.08
CA PRO A 970 -21.62 27.08 1.03
C PRO A 970 -20.24 27.68 1.30
N ARG A 971 -20.16 28.99 1.45
CA ARG A 971 -18.92 29.72 1.72
C ARG A 971 -18.88 30.21 3.16
N ALA A 972 -17.68 30.46 3.67
CA ALA A 972 -17.47 30.93 5.04
C ALA A 972 -18.13 32.29 5.35
N ASP A 973 -18.42 33.11 4.32
CA ASP A 973 -19.14 34.38 4.44
C ASP A 973 -20.68 34.23 4.52
N GLY A 974 -21.18 32.98 4.42
CA GLY A 974 -22.58 32.61 4.43
C GLY A 974 -23.23 32.58 3.04
N THR A 975 -22.51 32.89 1.95
CA THR A 975 -23.06 32.79 0.60
C THR A 975 -23.15 31.35 0.10
N LEU A 976 -24.11 31.09 -0.78
CA LEU A 976 -24.29 29.77 -1.42
C LEU A 976 -24.02 29.90 -2.93
N LEU A 977 -22.82 29.49 -3.36
CA LEU A 977 -22.34 29.61 -4.74
C LEU A 977 -22.82 28.43 -5.58
N ASN A 978 -23.33 28.67 -6.78
CA ASN A 978 -23.55 27.62 -7.78
C ASN A 978 -22.27 27.39 -8.62
N ILE A 979 -21.82 26.14 -8.70
CA ILE A 979 -20.56 25.78 -9.36
C ILE A 979 -20.58 26.08 -10.87
N ARG A 980 -21.68 25.77 -11.57
CA ARG A 980 -21.77 25.96 -13.02
C ARG A 980 -21.74 27.44 -13.43
N SER A 981 -22.42 28.30 -12.67
CA SER A 981 -22.59 29.71 -13.03
C SER A 981 -21.55 30.63 -12.41
N GLY A 982 -20.91 30.24 -11.30
CA GLY A 982 -20.07 31.13 -10.50
C GLY A 982 -20.86 32.23 -9.77
N LEU A 983 -22.19 32.12 -9.71
CA LEU A 983 -23.11 33.09 -9.09
C LEU A 983 -23.69 32.55 -7.78
N CYS A 984 -24.07 33.45 -6.88
CA CYS A 984 -24.61 33.12 -5.55
C CYS A 984 -26.14 33.17 -5.53
N LEU A 985 -26.75 32.30 -4.74
CA LEU A 985 -28.18 32.32 -4.46
C LEU A 985 -28.57 33.64 -3.78
N GLU A 986 -29.71 34.21 -4.17
CA GLU A 986 -30.25 35.45 -3.60
C GLU A 986 -31.79 35.48 -3.78
N PRO A 987 -32.57 36.01 -2.82
CA PRO A 987 -33.95 36.38 -3.09
C PRO A 987 -34.02 37.48 -4.15
N SER A 988 -34.92 37.35 -5.13
CA SER A 988 -35.08 38.31 -6.21
C SER A 988 -35.23 39.74 -5.68
N ALA A 989 -34.41 40.65 -6.23
CA ALA A 989 -34.28 42.04 -5.80
C ALA A 989 -33.91 42.25 -4.32
N GLY A 990 -33.29 41.26 -3.66
CA GLY A 990 -32.94 41.33 -2.24
C GLY A 990 -34.14 41.39 -1.29
N SER A 991 -35.34 41.01 -1.75
CA SER A 991 -36.58 41.19 -1.00
C SER A 991 -36.77 40.14 0.10
N SER A 992 -37.23 40.58 1.26
CA SER A 992 -37.60 39.68 2.38
C SER A 992 -39.10 39.36 2.41
N ASN A 993 -39.89 39.74 1.40
CA ASN A 993 -41.32 39.43 1.35
C ASN A 993 -41.59 37.91 1.26
N ASP A 994 -42.76 37.48 1.73
CA ASP A 994 -43.19 36.09 1.57
C ASP A 994 -43.31 35.74 0.08
N ARG A 995 -42.92 34.52 -0.29
CA ARG A 995 -42.97 33.99 -1.66
C ARG A 995 -42.04 34.71 -2.65
N THR A 996 -41.05 35.43 -2.15
CA THR A 996 -39.98 35.98 -3.00
C THR A 996 -39.20 34.82 -3.61
N LYS A 997 -39.18 34.72 -4.95
CA LYS A 997 -38.42 33.69 -5.68
C LYS A 997 -36.93 33.84 -5.44
N LEU A 998 -36.24 32.72 -5.33
CA LEU A 998 -34.78 32.70 -5.31
C LEU A 998 -34.22 32.67 -6.74
N VAL A 999 -33.15 33.43 -6.95
CA VAL A 999 -32.42 33.57 -8.20
C VAL A 999 -30.92 33.46 -7.94
N ILE A 1000 -30.11 33.39 -9.00
CA ILE A 1000 -28.64 33.50 -8.90
C ILE A 1000 -28.16 34.90 -9.34
N ASN A 1001 -27.17 35.45 -8.63
CA ASN A 1001 -26.60 36.77 -8.94
C ASN A 1001 -25.11 36.86 -8.54
N ALA A 1002 -24.42 37.95 -8.90
CA ALA A 1002 -23.02 38.15 -8.53
C ALA A 1002 -22.83 38.03 -7.01
N CYS A 1003 -21.82 37.26 -6.58
CA CYS A 1003 -21.54 37.05 -5.16
C CYS A 1003 -21.00 38.33 -4.51
N THR A 1004 -21.82 38.97 -3.66
CA THR A 1004 -21.49 40.22 -2.95
C THR A 1004 -21.36 40.05 -1.44
N ALA A 1005 -21.73 38.88 -0.91
CA ALA A 1005 -21.84 38.63 0.54
C ALA A 1005 -22.79 39.59 1.28
N ALA A 1006 -23.70 40.24 0.53
CA ALA A 1006 -24.77 41.05 1.09
C ALA A 1006 -25.68 40.22 1.99
N ALA A 1007 -26.38 40.86 2.93
CA ALA A 1007 -27.28 40.17 3.87
C ALA A 1007 -28.33 39.27 3.17
N ALA A 1008 -28.78 39.66 1.97
CA ALA A 1008 -29.73 38.87 1.17
C ALA A 1008 -29.15 37.54 0.66
N GLN A 1009 -27.83 37.44 0.50
CA GLN A 1009 -27.13 36.24 0.01
C GLN A 1009 -26.67 35.32 1.15
N LYS A 1010 -26.93 35.66 2.42
CA LYS A 1010 -26.49 34.86 3.56
C LYS A 1010 -27.51 33.77 3.87
N PHE A 1011 -27.11 32.52 3.65
CA PHE A 1011 -27.87 31.32 3.97
C PHE A 1011 -27.15 30.50 5.03
N LEU A 1012 -27.87 30.13 6.07
CA LEU A 1012 -27.41 29.18 7.08
C LEU A 1012 -27.87 27.79 6.69
N MET A 1013 -26.89 26.92 6.40
CA MET A 1013 -27.14 25.53 6.04
C MET A 1013 -27.43 24.67 7.30
N PRO A 1014 -28.06 23.49 7.14
CA PRO A 1014 -28.38 22.58 8.24
C PRO A 1014 -27.19 22.13 9.09
#